data_AF-A0A9D6NU69-F1
#
_entry.id   AF-A0A9D6NU69-F1
#
_cell.length_a   1.000
_cell.length_b   1.000
_cell.length_c   1.000
_cell.angle_alpha   90.00
_cell.angle_beta   90.00
_cell.angle_gamma   90.00
#
_symmetry.space_group_name_H-M   'P 1'
#
loop_
_entity.id
_entity.type
_entity.pdbx_description
1 polymer ?
#
loop_
_entity_poly.entity_id
_entity_poly.type
_entity_poly.pdbx_seq_one_letter_code
_entity_poly.pdbx_strand_id
1 'polypeptide(L)'
;MKGLVGTLTKWKIARFSLIAGAILLMMLSSNIPQGITDQQAAPFPLGKVRAIAFRTGDREVYPDQKVWLTLHGGYGTHDNNIIVTSGLNNVPLGTYVYLQGRDKDDHDVKITAWSWRATGPRGVQVNIENPTSQYPRFMASDEGRYEVSVTVIKEDGSSANSNLTAYAGRYIGAEQCAMCHNGSIMPDTVTKWRETGHATKFEDTFASYSATSDYCIGCHTTGYNETDRAGGFDDAARLAGWSPDKGSVVEWMLKQGMTLDSVRYSPMSKFMNVQCESCHGPGSIHEGVMMRVHTGGIFSPGVCSQCHPQEVQWRFSGHANTGAKNMEMAGNAGCVACHTGQGFVQVKIRGKAPVFPDAATAENPATLAEPGLQPPVACATCHDPHAFNEPFAGRYGPASLQLRMHGEVAMPTGVTKDAKESAVCVSCHANRRDPAYKADYQAGKKTRGPHGNPQADVFYGITAAAFDFGKGDYTNSYHDLFVQEACIQCHMAANPVVAPGPDGQVGTRDDVKALSAGGHSWNLVGEFEGKPVENVGACTGCHAGLTTLNRPARGDYDGDGAVEGIQSEVEGLLNVLAAELPKDAQGNVLSYPIRADNTTELQRMALWNYWLITNDGSRGVHNAGFAVQVLQRSYQELTGHPVPGATIR
;
A
#
# COMPACT_ATOMS: atom_id res chain seq x y z
N MET A 1 -30.66 8.56 -61.16
CA MET A 1 -30.58 7.76 -62.41
C MET A 1 -29.28 6.97 -62.40
N LYS A 2 -29.40 5.62 -62.46
CA LYS A 2 -28.39 4.55 -62.68
C LYS A 2 -27.28 4.45 -61.60
N GLY A 3 -27.19 3.41 -60.73
CA GLY A 3 -27.41 1.95 -60.90
C GLY A 3 -26.02 1.27 -61.03
N LEU A 4 -25.64 0.10 -60.48
CA LEU A 4 -26.24 -1.07 -59.83
C LEU A 4 -25.07 -1.79 -59.07
N VAL A 5 -25.24 -2.31 -57.85
CA VAL A 5 -25.44 -3.74 -57.46
C VAL A 5 -24.28 -4.71 -57.79
N GLY A 6 -23.83 -5.48 -56.79
CA GLY A 6 -23.25 -6.82 -57.03
C GLY A 6 -22.27 -7.37 -55.98
N THR A 7 -22.77 -7.98 -54.91
CA THR A 7 -22.05 -8.97 -54.08
C THR A 7 -22.19 -10.38 -54.69
N LEU A 8 -21.20 -11.26 -54.46
CA LEU A 8 -21.32 -12.70 -54.06
C LEU A 8 -20.27 -13.68 -54.66
N THR A 9 -19.64 -14.40 -53.71
CA THR A 9 -19.33 -15.87 -53.67
C THR A 9 -18.11 -16.52 -54.37
N LYS A 10 -17.22 -17.02 -53.48
CA LYS A 10 -16.50 -18.33 -53.37
C LYS A 10 -16.33 -19.22 -54.62
N TRP A 11 -15.16 -19.86 -54.79
CA TRP A 11 -14.92 -21.32 -54.70
C TRP A 11 -13.52 -21.80 -55.21
N LYS A 12 -13.00 -22.88 -54.57
CA LYS A 12 -11.99 -23.93 -54.97
C LYS A 12 -10.50 -23.55 -55.02
N ILE A 13 -9.61 -24.16 -54.21
CA ILE A 13 -9.10 -25.56 -54.08
C ILE A 13 -8.19 -25.97 -55.25
N ALA A 14 -6.92 -26.26 -54.94
CA ALA A 14 -6.11 -27.33 -55.56
C ALA A 14 -5.04 -27.85 -54.57
N ARG A 15 -4.98 -29.18 -54.43
CA ARG A 15 -4.07 -30.02 -53.62
C ARG A 15 -2.78 -30.37 -54.39
N PHE A 16 -1.76 -30.93 -53.71
CA PHE A 16 -1.03 -32.19 -54.02
C PHE A 16 0.16 -32.34 -53.02
N SER A 17 0.10 -33.24 -52.02
CA SER A 17 0.68 -34.62 -51.95
C SER A 17 2.09 -34.67 -51.31
N LEU A 18 2.24 -35.21 -50.09
CA LEU A 18 2.51 -36.62 -49.70
C LEU A 18 3.96 -37.09 -49.93
N ILE A 19 4.75 -37.22 -48.85
CA ILE A 19 5.72 -38.31 -48.64
C ILE A 19 5.73 -38.64 -47.13
N ALA A 20 5.46 -39.90 -46.81
CA ALA A 20 5.63 -40.53 -45.50
C ALA A 20 6.80 -41.54 -45.57
N GLY A 21 7.59 -41.64 -44.49
CA GLY A 21 8.64 -42.63 -44.31
C GLY A 21 9.08 -42.68 -42.85
N ALA A 22 8.91 -43.84 -42.21
CA ALA A 22 8.95 -44.09 -40.78
C ALA A 22 10.36 -44.26 -40.17
N ILE A 23 10.53 -43.89 -38.89
CA ILE A 23 11.42 -44.58 -37.93
C ILE A 23 10.70 -44.69 -36.58
N LEU A 24 10.57 -45.94 -36.11
CA LEU A 24 10.01 -46.37 -34.84
C LEU A 24 11.16 -46.77 -33.90
N LEU A 25 10.91 -46.62 -32.59
CA LEU A 25 11.55 -47.30 -31.44
C LEU A 25 12.83 -46.68 -30.84
N MET A 26 12.66 -46.05 -29.67
CA MET A 26 13.45 -46.26 -28.45
C MET A 26 12.70 -45.65 -27.26
N MET A 27 11.85 -46.45 -26.61
CA MET A 27 11.41 -46.19 -25.24
C MET A 27 12.31 -47.00 -24.31
N LEU A 28 13.16 -46.32 -23.56
CA LEU A 28 13.86 -46.86 -22.40
C LEU A 28 13.56 -45.96 -21.21
N SER A 29 12.71 -46.50 -20.34
CA SER A 29 12.56 -46.30 -18.90
C SER A 29 13.44 -45.23 -18.22
N SER A 30 12.79 -44.18 -17.72
CA SER A 30 13.16 -43.54 -16.45
C SER A 30 12.00 -43.71 -15.47
N ASN A 31 12.27 -44.39 -14.36
CA ASN A 31 11.33 -44.60 -13.26
C ASN A 31 10.99 -43.26 -12.60
N ILE A 32 9.86 -42.67 -12.96
CA ILE A 32 9.21 -41.62 -12.19
C ILE A 32 8.11 -42.31 -11.36
N PRO A 33 8.07 -42.15 -10.03
CA PRO A 33 6.97 -42.68 -9.22
C PRO A 33 5.65 -42.08 -9.72
N GLN A 34 4.72 -42.96 -10.11
CA GLN A 34 3.37 -42.56 -10.50
C GLN A 34 2.63 -42.00 -9.29
N GLY A 35 2.29 -40.72 -9.37
CA GLY A 35 1.52 -40.01 -8.34
C GLY A 35 1.54 -38.50 -8.54
N ILE A 36 1.31 -38.00 -9.76
CA ILE A 36 1.04 -36.57 -9.99
C ILE A 36 -0.17 -36.49 -10.92
N THR A 37 -1.33 -36.33 -10.31
CA THR A 37 -2.58 -35.96 -10.99
C THR A 37 -2.46 -34.53 -11.52
N ASP A 38 -2.94 -34.34 -12.76
CA ASP A 38 -3.28 -33.09 -13.44
C ASP A 38 -2.73 -31.78 -12.82
N GLN A 39 -1.62 -31.26 -13.37
CA GLN A 39 -1.12 -29.93 -13.02
C GLN A 39 -2.05 -28.87 -13.60
N GLN A 40 -2.91 -28.29 -12.77
CA GLN A 40 -3.73 -27.15 -13.18
C GLN A 40 -2.91 -25.86 -13.12
N ALA A 41 -3.03 -25.05 -14.17
CA ALA A 41 -2.55 -23.67 -14.13
C ALA A 41 -3.37 -22.91 -13.07
N ALA A 42 -2.67 -22.26 -12.13
CA ALA A 42 -3.35 -21.53 -11.08
C ALA A 42 -4.07 -20.31 -11.68
N PRO A 43 -5.31 -20.00 -11.22
CA PRO A 43 -6.02 -18.80 -11.65
C PRO A 43 -5.35 -17.50 -11.13
N PHE A 44 -4.40 -17.61 -10.20
CA PHE A 44 -3.64 -16.49 -9.64
C PHE A 44 -2.15 -16.86 -9.48
N PRO A 45 -1.25 -15.86 -9.48
CA PRO A 45 0.18 -16.10 -9.30
C PRO A 45 0.54 -16.58 -7.89
N LEU A 46 1.27 -17.69 -7.83
CA LEU A 46 1.71 -18.38 -6.60
C LEU A 46 3.12 -17.95 -6.17
N GLY A 47 3.78 -17.15 -6.98
CA GLY A 47 5.11 -16.59 -6.73
C GLY A 47 5.21 -15.13 -7.16
N LYS A 48 6.15 -14.41 -6.57
CA LYS A 48 6.50 -13.02 -6.95
C LYS A 48 8.00 -12.76 -6.76
N VAL A 49 8.50 -11.69 -7.35
CA VAL A 49 9.79 -11.11 -6.94
C VAL A 49 9.59 -10.46 -5.56
N ARG A 50 10.47 -10.79 -4.61
CA ARG A 50 10.42 -10.35 -3.21
C ARG A 50 11.13 -9.02 -3.07
N ALA A 51 10.46 -8.06 -2.43
CA ALA A 51 11.11 -6.88 -1.90
C ALA A 51 11.77 -7.21 -0.56
N ILE A 52 12.99 -6.74 -0.36
CA ILE A 52 13.71 -6.82 0.90
C ILE A 52 13.96 -5.38 1.35
N ALA A 53 13.46 -5.03 2.53
CA ALA A 53 13.45 -3.65 3.01
C ALA A 53 14.51 -3.43 4.09
N PHE A 54 14.99 -2.19 4.19
CA PHE A 54 16.15 -1.79 4.99
C PHE A 54 16.02 -2.06 6.52
N ARG A 55 14.81 -2.22 7.07
CA ARG A 55 14.56 -2.27 8.53
C ARG A 55 13.53 -3.30 9.02
N THR A 56 13.20 -4.31 8.22
CA THR A 56 12.03 -5.16 8.49
C THR A 56 12.31 -6.47 9.23
N GLY A 57 13.53 -6.67 9.73
CA GLY A 57 13.96 -7.93 10.35
C GLY A 57 14.25 -9.03 9.33
N ASP A 58 13.92 -8.83 8.05
CA ASP A 58 14.35 -9.66 6.93
C ASP A 58 15.88 -9.49 6.74
N ARG A 59 16.68 -10.42 7.26
CA ARG A 59 18.14 -10.41 7.12
C ARG A 59 18.57 -11.38 6.03
N GLU A 60 18.52 -10.91 4.79
CA GLU A 60 19.15 -11.61 3.66
C GLU A 60 20.55 -11.02 3.46
N VAL A 61 21.55 -11.90 3.39
CA VAL A 61 22.96 -11.55 3.14
C VAL A 61 23.42 -12.14 1.80
N TYR A 62 24.37 -11.49 1.13
CA TYR A 62 24.94 -12.06 -0.10
C TYR A 62 25.68 -13.37 0.23
N PRO A 63 25.56 -14.42 -0.61
CA PRO A 63 26.19 -15.71 -0.34
C PRO A 63 27.72 -15.67 -0.35
N ASP A 64 28.32 -14.67 -1.01
CA ASP A 64 29.76 -14.44 -1.07
C ASP A 64 30.27 -13.45 -0.01
N GLN A 65 29.44 -13.13 1.00
CA GLN A 65 29.71 -12.12 2.04
C GLN A 65 29.96 -10.71 1.50
N LYS A 66 29.69 -10.44 0.22
CA LYS A 66 29.68 -9.06 -0.27
C LYS A 66 28.52 -8.28 0.34
N VAL A 67 28.62 -6.96 0.25
CA VAL A 67 27.62 -6.04 0.77
C VAL A 67 27.22 -5.09 -0.34
N TRP A 68 25.92 -4.78 -0.42
CA TRP A 68 25.39 -3.84 -1.43
C TRP A 68 26.04 -2.45 -1.29
N LEU A 69 26.43 -2.11 -0.06
CA LEU A 69 27.12 -0.90 0.34
C LEU A 69 28.04 -1.23 1.52
N THR A 70 29.32 -0.87 1.40
CA THR A 70 30.26 -0.95 2.52
C THR A 70 30.15 0.33 3.35
N LEU A 71 29.65 0.24 4.60
CA LEU A 71 29.67 1.40 5.51
C LEU A 71 31.03 1.48 6.20
N HIS A 72 31.73 2.59 6.01
CA HIS A 72 33.02 2.88 6.64
C HIS A 72 32.86 3.72 7.93
N GLY A 73 31.62 4.06 8.32
CA GLY A 73 31.27 4.78 9.55
C GLY A 73 30.37 3.99 10.50
N GLY A 74 30.62 4.10 11.81
CA GLY A 74 29.91 3.37 12.88
C GLY A 74 28.51 3.89 13.21
N TYR A 75 27.59 3.90 12.24
CA TYR A 75 26.18 4.14 12.52
C TYR A 75 25.50 2.83 12.98
N GLY A 76 25.26 2.69 14.29
CA GLY A 76 24.69 1.48 14.90
C GLY A 76 23.27 1.09 14.48
N THR A 77 22.63 1.81 13.54
CA THR A 77 21.29 1.49 13.01
C THR A 77 21.27 1.07 11.54
N HIS A 78 22.43 1.02 10.88
CA HIS A 78 22.56 0.58 9.50
C HIS A 78 23.43 -0.70 9.47
N ASP A 79 22.88 -1.78 8.92
CA ASP A 79 23.55 -3.08 8.84
C ASP A 79 24.11 -3.27 7.42
N ASN A 80 25.44 -3.35 7.31
CA ASN A 80 26.16 -3.55 6.05
C ASN A 80 25.69 -4.82 5.32
N ASN A 81 25.14 -5.80 6.05
CA ASN A 81 24.85 -7.11 5.49
C ASN A 81 23.44 -7.23 4.89
N ILE A 82 22.56 -6.24 5.10
CA ILE A 82 21.16 -6.34 4.65
C ILE A 82 21.05 -5.94 3.18
N ILE A 83 20.68 -6.89 2.34
CA ILE A 83 20.30 -6.61 0.94
C ILE A 83 19.00 -5.82 0.89
N VAL A 84 18.93 -4.84 -0.01
CA VAL A 84 17.74 -4.03 -0.26
C VAL A 84 17.27 -4.25 -1.70
N THR A 85 15.99 -4.59 -1.88
CA THR A 85 15.39 -4.73 -3.23
C THR A 85 13.99 -4.14 -3.27
N SER A 86 13.63 -3.57 -4.42
CA SER A 86 12.31 -2.98 -4.67
C SER A 86 11.18 -4.02 -4.79
N GLY A 87 11.52 -5.28 -5.07
CA GLY A 87 10.55 -6.32 -5.45
C GLY A 87 9.97 -6.15 -6.86
N LEU A 88 10.56 -5.28 -7.68
CA LEU A 88 10.18 -5.14 -9.08
C LEU A 88 10.68 -6.33 -9.90
N ASN A 89 9.94 -6.65 -10.95
CA ASN A 89 10.38 -7.63 -11.93
C ASN A 89 11.52 -7.11 -12.83
N ASN A 90 11.81 -5.80 -12.80
CA ASN A 90 12.91 -5.19 -13.53
C ASN A 90 14.06 -4.91 -12.54
N VAL A 91 15.14 -5.66 -12.64
CA VAL A 91 16.26 -5.67 -11.70
C VAL A 91 17.57 -5.21 -12.36
N PRO A 92 18.53 -4.69 -11.59
CA PRO A 92 19.86 -4.35 -12.09
C PRO A 92 20.63 -5.59 -12.57
N LEU A 93 21.31 -5.48 -13.71
CA LEU A 93 22.17 -6.53 -14.24
C LEU A 93 23.30 -6.87 -13.26
N GLY A 94 23.52 -8.16 -13.02
CA GLY A 94 24.54 -8.63 -12.08
C GLY A 94 24.08 -8.63 -10.62
N THR A 95 22.78 -8.53 -10.36
CA THR A 95 22.18 -8.66 -9.02
C THR A 95 21.40 -9.96 -8.85
N TYR A 96 21.09 -10.30 -7.60
CA TYR A 96 20.20 -11.42 -7.29
C TYR A 96 18.73 -11.03 -7.47
N VAL A 97 17.98 -11.87 -8.17
CA VAL A 97 16.52 -11.87 -8.15
C VAL A 97 16.06 -12.72 -6.98
N TYR A 98 15.40 -12.09 -6.01
CA TYR A 98 14.81 -12.76 -4.85
C TYR A 98 13.37 -13.12 -5.15
N LEU A 99 13.00 -14.37 -4.90
CA LEU A 99 11.67 -14.88 -5.15
C LEU A 99 10.97 -15.19 -3.84
N GLN A 100 9.64 -15.11 -3.86
CA GLN A 100 8.80 -15.49 -2.74
C GLN A 100 7.61 -16.30 -3.26
N GLY A 101 7.48 -17.52 -2.74
CA GLY A 101 6.28 -18.34 -2.87
C GLY A 101 5.22 -17.90 -1.86
N ARG A 102 3.95 -17.98 -2.25
CA ARG A 102 2.84 -17.74 -1.32
C ARG A 102 2.81 -18.82 -0.25
N ASP A 103 2.33 -18.44 0.93
CA ASP A 103 2.00 -19.28 2.07
C ASP A 103 0.63 -19.95 1.94
N LYS A 104 -0.28 -19.33 1.18
CA LYS A 104 -1.62 -19.85 0.86
C LYS A 104 -2.01 -19.56 -0.59
N ASP A 105 -2.95 -20.33 -1.11
CA ASP A 105 -3.57 -20.08 -2.42
C ASP A 105 -4.70 -19.05 -2.36
N ASP A 106 -5.50 -18.98 -3.43
CA ASP A 106 -6.62 -18.08 -3.59
C ASP A 106 -7.87 -18.41 -2.75
N HIS A 107 -7.91 -19.61 -2.17
CA HIS A 107 -8.99 -20.12 -1.34
C HIS A 107 -8.56 -20.29 0.12
N ASP A 108 -7.50 -19.58 0.53
CA ASP A 108 -6.90 -19.67 1.86
C ASP A 108 -6.34 -21.07 2.22
N VAL A 109 -6.15 -21.95 1.22
CA VAL A 109 -5.55 -23.28 1.41
C VAL A 109 -4.04 -23.12 1.56
N LYS A 110 -3.48 -23.67 2.62
CA LYS A 110 -2.06 -23.59 2.94
C LYS A 110 -1.19 -24.29 1.88
N ILE A 111 -0.11 -23.64 1.48
CA ILE A 111 0.93 -24.20 0.62
C ILE A 111 2.02 -24.82 1.51
N THR A 112 2.42 -26.06 1.19
CA THR A 112 3.35 -26.86 2.01
C THR A 112 4.69 -27.13 1.33
N ALA A 113 4.76 -27.04 0.00
CA ALA A 113 6.02 -27.20 -0.74
C ALA A 113 6.05 -26.34 -2.01
N TRP A 114 7.26 -25.99 -2.45
CA TRP A 114 7.54 -25.22 -3.67
C TRP A 114 8.58 -25.93 -4.52
N SER A 115 8.54 -25.72 -5.84
CA SER A 115 9.54 -26.17 -6.79
C SER A 115 9.70 -25.13 -7.88
N TRP A 116 10.88 -24.51 -7.94
CA TRP A 116 11.19 -23.39 -8.81
C TRP A 116 12.07 -23.79 -9.99
N ARG A 117 11.82 -23.20 -11.16
CA ARG A 117 12.68 -23.31 -12.34
C ARG A 117 12.79 -21.96 -13.02
N ALA A 118 13.96 -21.66 -13.57
CA ALA A 118 14.17 -20.45 -14.34
C ALA A 118 15.02 -20.69 -15.59
N THR A 119 14.68 -19.99 -16.66
CA THR A 119 15.47 -19.88 -17.87
C THR A 119 15.79 -18.41 -18.13
N GLY A 120 17.05 -18.13 -18.42
CA GLY A 120 17.55 -16.81 -18.74
C GLY A 120 17.47 -16.49 -20.24
N PRO A 121 18.04 -15.35 -20.64
CA PRO A 121 18.08 -14.93 -22.03
C PRO A 121 18.64 -16.02 -22.96
N ARG A 122 18.02 -16.22 -24.12
CA ARG A 122 18.36 -17.28 -25.09
C ARG A 122 18.13 -18.71 -24.58
N GLY A 123 17.31 -18.89 -23.53
CA GLY A 123 16.94 -20.21 -23.01
C GLY A 123 18.01 -20.88 -22.16
N VAL A 124 19.02 -20.12 -21.72
CA VAL A 124 20.08 -20.63 -20.84
C VAL A 124 19.47 -21.05 -19.50
N GLN A 125 19.79 -22.24 -19.01
CA GLN A 125 19.33 -22.68 -17.70
C GLN A 125 19.95 -21.83 -16.59
N VAL A 126 19.13 -21.38 -15.66
CA VAL A 126 19.55 -20.56 -14.52
C VAL A 126 19.65 -21.44 -13.29
N ASN A 127 20.78 -21.33 -12.58
CA ASN A 127 20.93 -22.00 -11.30
C ASN A 127 20.17 -21.22 -10.21
N ILE A 128 19.12 -21.82 -9.68
CA ILE A 128 18.36 -21.27 -8.54
C ILE A 128 18.93 -21.85 -7.25
N GLU A 129 19.29 -20.98 -6.31
CA GLU A 129 19.66 -21.36 -4.96
C GLU A 129 18.42 -21.77 -4.16
N ASN A 130 18.51 -22.93 -3.48
CA ASN A 130 17.43 -23.50 -2.68
C ASN A 130 16.08 -23.59 -3.43
N PRO A 131 16.01 -24.26 -4.60
CA PRO A 131 14.86 -24.21 -5.51
C PRO A 131 13.59 -24.87 -4.97
N THR A 132 13.63 -25.47 -3.78
CA THR A 132 12.46 -26.03 -3.09
C THR A 132 12.00 -25.19 -1.88
N SER A 133 12.68 -24.06 -1.63
CA SER A 133 12.34 -23.13 -0.56
C SER A 133 11.17 -22.23 -0.95
N GLN A 134 10.50 -21.66 0.06
CA GLN A 134 9.58 -20.54 -0.13
C GLN A 134 10.31 -19.28 -0.62
N TYR A 135 11.58 -19.12 -0.28
CA TYR A 135 12.39 -17.93 -0.58
C TYR A 135 13.67 -18.28 -1.35
N PRO A 136 13.59 -18.72 -2.62
CA PRO A 136 14.77 -18.96 -3.43
C PRO A 136 15.28 -17.66 -4.07
N ARG A 137 16.48 -17.73 -4.66
CA ARG A 137 17.06 -16.64 -5.44
C ARG A 137 17.95 -17.15 -6.57
N PHE A 138 18.23 -16.29 -7.53
CA PHE A 138 19.22 -16.56 -8.58
C PHE A 138 19.92 -15.27 -9.03
N MET A 139 21.13 -15.38 -9.57
CA MET A 139 21.87 -14.25 -10.13
C MET A 139 21.39 -13.93 -11.54
N ALA A 140 21.03 -12.67 -11.80
CA ALA A 140 20.71 -12.17 -13.12
C ALA A 140 21.99 -11.76 -13.87
N SER A 141 22.74 -12.75 -14.36
CA SER A 141 24.07 -12.57 -14.94
C SER A 141 24.08 -11.99 -16.36
N ASP A 142 23.02 -12.23 -17.14
CA ASP A 142 22.88 -11.78 -18.52
C ASP A 142 21.75 -10.75 -18.68
N GLU A 143 21.93 -9.78 -19.56
CA GLU A 143 20.92 -8.77 -19.86
C GLU A 143 19.76 -9.39 -20.66
N GLY A 144 18.52 -9.12 -20.24
CA GLY A 144 17.31 -9.56 -20.93
C GLY A 144 16.28 -10.24 -20.03
N ARG A 145 15.42 -11.04 -20.66
CA ARG A 145 14.25 -11.67 -20.04
C ARG A 145 14.60 -13.01 -19.38
N TYR A 146 14.09 -13.20 -18.17
CA TYR A 146 14.14 -14.43 -17.40
C TYR A 146 12.71 -14.96 -17.19
N GLU A 147 12.46 -16.20 -17.60
CA GLU A 147 11.19 -16.87 -17.37
C GLU A 147 11.32 -17.74 -16.13
N VAL A 148 10.46 -17.51 -15.14
CA VAL A 148 10.48 -18.20 -13.85
C VAL A 148 9.14 -18.91 -13.68
N SER A 149 9.19 -20.17 -13.26
CA SER A 149 8.01 -20.97 -12.94
C SER A 149 8.12 -21.50 -11.52
N VAL A 150 6.98 -21.55 -10.82
CA VAL A 150 6.83 -22.22 -9.54
C VAL A 150 5.71 -23.23 -9.63
N THR A 151 5.98 -24.43 -9.15
CA THR A 151 4.96 -25.44 -8.85
C THR A 151 4.84 -25.55 -7.34
N VAL A 152 3.62 -25.58 -6.82
CA VAL A 152 3.35 -25.71 -5.39
C VAL A 152 2.53 -26.96 -5.09
N ILE A 153 2.71 -27.50 -3.88
CA ILE A 153 1.85 -28.54 -3.31
C ILE A 153 1.08 -27.93 -2.14
N LYS A 154 -0.23 -28.12 -2.14
CA LYS A 154 -1.14 -27.61 -1.11
C LYS A 154 -1.36 -28.65 -0.01
N GLU A 155 -1.85 -28.19 1.15
CA GLU A 155 -2.15 -29.06 2.29
C GLU A 155 -3.25 -30.09 1.98
N ASP A 156 -4.14 -29.79 1.04
CA ASP A 156 -5.15 -30.74 0.53
C ASP A 156 -4.60 -31.79 -0.45
N GLY A 157 -3.29 -31.77 -0.72
CA GLY A 157 -2.59 -32.67 -1.64
C GLY A 157 -2.68 -32.27 -3.12
N SER A 158 -3.44 -31.22 -3.47
CA SER A 158 -3.50 -30.71 -4.84
C SER A 158 -2.22 -29.98 -5.23
N SER A 159 -1.96 -29.91 -6.55
CA SER A 159 -0.80 -29.20 -7.10
C SER A 159 -1.24 -28.12 -8.08
N ALA A 160 -0.51 -27.02 -8.12
CA ALA A 160 -0.77 -25.92 -9.04
C ALA A 160 0.54 -25.27 -9.48
N ASN A 161 0.54 -24.66 -10.67
CA ASN A 161 1.69 -23.92 -11.17
C ASN A 161 1.36 -22.46 -11.49
N SER A 162 2.39 -21.61 -11.46
CA SER A 162 2.31 -20.25 -11.97
C SER A 162 3.64 -19.79 -12.53
N ASN A 163 3.58 -18.86 -13.48
CA ASN A 163 4.75 -18.27 -14.12
C ASN A 163 4.88 -16.79 -13.76
N LEU A 164 6.11 -16.32 -13.63
CA LEU A 164 6.45 -14.91 -13.55
C LEU A 164 7.65 -14.62 -14.45
N THR A 165 7.79 -13.36 -14.85
CA THR A 165 8.93 -12.92 -15.64
C THR A 165 9.74 -11.92 -14.83
N ALA A 166 11.06 -12.07 -14.86
CA ALA A 166 12.01 -11.06 -14.41
C ALA A 166 12.84 -10.55 -15.60
N TYR A 167 13.40 -9.36 -15.45
CA TYR A 167 14.10 -8.62 -16.49
C TYR A 167 15.36 -8.04 -15.86
N ALA A 168 16.52 -8.24 -16.50
CA ALA A 168 17.78 -7.70 -16.03
C ALA A 168 18.31 -6.67 -17.02
N GLY A 169 18.52 -5.44 -16.56
CA GLY A 169 18.89 -4.31 -17.41
C GLY A 169 19.97 -3.43 -16.81
N ARG A 170 20.32 -2.38 -17.56
CA ARG A 170 21.29 -1.35 -17.20
C ARG A 170 20.61 0.01 -17.04
N TYR A 171 21.17 0.83 -16.17
CA TYR A 171 20.70 2.18 -15.92
C TYR A 171 21.05 3.08 -17.11
N ILE A 172 20.08 3.86 -17.57
CA ILE A 172 20.19 4.69 -18.77
C ILE A 172 20.13 6.19 -18.50
N GLY A 173 19.68 6.64 -17.34
CA GLY A 173 19.54 8.06 -16.96
C GLY A 173 18.15 8.64 -17.27
N ALA A 174 17.72 9.62 -16.48
CA ALA A 174 16.41 10.26 -16.57
C ALA A 174 16.23 11.05 -17.87
N GLU A 175 17.31 11.58 -18.45
CA GLU A 175 17.26 12.29 -19.72
C GLU A 175 16.80 11.37 -20.87
N GLN A 176 17.18 10.09 -20.83
CA GLN A 176 16.73 9.09 -21.78
C GLN A 176 15.24 8.78 -21.59
N CYS A 177 14.75 8.76 -20.35
CA CYS A 177 13.31 8.66 -20.07
C CYS A 177 12.56 9.88 -20.65
N ALA A 178 13.14 11.08 -20.51
CA ALA A 178 12.59 12.35 -20.99
C ALA A 178 12.48 12.44 -22.53
N MET A 179 13.20 11.62 -23.28
CA MET A 179 13.06 11.55 -24.74
C MET A 179 11.65 11.11 -25.18
N CYS A 180 10.97 10.28 -24.38
CA CYS A 180 9.61 9.83 -24.66
C CYS A 180 8.56 10.38 -23.67
N HIS A 181 8.89 10.52 -22.39
CA HIS A 181 7.96 10.92 -21.32
C HIS A 181 7.87 12.45 -21.14
N ASN A 182 7.73 13.17 -22.25
CA ASN A 182 7.74 14.64 -22.33
C ASN A 182 6.40 15.24 -22.82
N GLY A 183 5.34 14.43 -22.91
CA GLY A 183 4.02 14.87 -23.40
C GLY A 183 3.85 14.79 -24.91
N SER A 184 4.93 14.60 -25.69
CA SER A 184 4.84 14.48 -27.16
C SER A 184 4.66 13.04 -27.64
N ILE A 185 5.34 12.08 -27.00
CA ILE A 185 5.25 10.65 -27.34
C ILE A 185 4.41 9.92 -26.27
N MET A 186 4.77 10.09 -25.01
CA MET A 186 4.08 9.55 -23.84
C MET A 186 3.69 10.70 -22.90
N PRO A 187 2.73 10.51 -21.98
CA PRO A 187 2.37 11.54 -20.99
C PRO A 187 3.61 12.11 -20.30
N ASP A 188 3.63 13.43 -20.14
CA ASP A 188 4.70 14.12 -19.45
C ASP A 188 4.70 13.73 -17.97
N THR A 189 5.77 13.10 -17.54
CA THR A 189 6.01 12.74 -16.14
C THR A 189 7.33 13.31 -15.63
N VAL A 190 8.14 13.90 -16.52
CA VAL A 190 9.48 14.38 -16.20
C VAL A 190 9.42 15.82 -15.73
N THR A 191 8.63 16.68 -16.37
CA THR A 191 8.61 18.12 -16.04
C THR A 191 8.27 18.35 -14.58
N LYS A 192 7.17 17.75 -14.10
CA LYS A 192 6.77 17.86 -12.68
C LYS A 192 7.68 17.09 -11.73
N TRP A 193 8.28 15.99 -12.18
CA TRP A 193 9.21 15.23 -11.35
C TRP A 193 10.47 16.06 -11.03
N ARG A 194 10.95 16.87 -11.98
CA ARG A 194 12.12 17.75 -11.76
C ARG A 194 11.92 18.79 -10.66
N GLU A 195 10.68 19.07 -10.27
CA GLU A 195 10.33 19.99 -9.17
C GLU A 195 10.31 19.28 -7.81
N THR A 196 10.40 17.95 -7.78
CA THR A 196 10.34 17.17 -6.54
C THR A 196 11.68 17.13 -5.82
N GLY A 197 11.64 16.94 -4.49
CA GLY A 197 12.85 16.72 -3.70
C GLY A 197 13.63 15.46 -4.07
N HIS A 198 13.02 14.50 -4.78
CA HIS A 198 13.73 13.36 -5.34
C HIS A 198 14.69 13.79 -6.45
N ALA A 199 14.30 14.74 -7.30
CA ALA A 199 15.12 15.21 -8.41
C ALA A 199 16.33 16.05 -7.99
N THR A 200 16.36 16.53 -6.75
CA THR A 200 17.43 17.40 -6.21
C THR A 200 18.13 16.80 -4.98
N LYS A 201 17.75 15.58 -4.55
CA LYS A 201 18.12 15.05 -3.23
C LYS A 201 19.63 15.04 -2.94
N PHE A 202 20.44 14.57 -3.89
CA PHE A 202 21.88 14.52 -3.73
C PHE A 202 22.45 15.93 -3.66
N GLU A 203 21.99 16.82 -4.54
CA GLU A 203 22.43 18.20 -4.62
C GLU A 203 22.17 18.97 -3.33
N ASP A 204 20.93 18.90 -2.84
CA ASP A 204 20.48 19.60 -1.63
C ASP A 204 21.22 19.13 -0.36
N THR A 205 21.71 17.89 -0.36
CA THR A 205 22.36 17.28 0.81
C THR A 205 23.88 17.16 0.67
N PHE A 206 24.46 17.46 -0.49
CA PHE A 206 25.89 17.26 -0.76
C PHE A 206 26.78 17.95 0.27
N ALA A 207 26.46 19.21 0.62
CA ALA A 207 27.22 19.99 1.59
C ALA A 207 27.17 19.43 3.02
N SER A 208 26.21 18.55 3.33
CA SER A 208 26.07 17.92 4.65
C SER A 208 26.83 16.60 4.77
N TYR A 209 27.40 16.10 3.67
CA TYR A 209 28.10 14.82 3.67
C TYR A 209 29.45 14.89 4.38
N SER A 210 29.77 13.79 5.04
CA SER A 210 31.04 13.56 5.74
C SER A 210 31.61 12.20 5.32
N ALA A 211 32.82 11.87 5.75
CA ALA A 211 33.45 10.58 5.47
C ALA A 211 32.66 9.36 5.98
N THR A 212 31.62 9.56 6.81
CA THR A 212 30.75 8.49 7.33
C THR A 212 29.37 8.46 6.66
N SER A 213 29.15 9.23 5.58
CA SER A 213 27.85 9.38 4.91
C SER A 213 27.59 8.35 3.81
N ASP A 214 28.26 7.20 3.83
CA ASP A 214 28.15 6.14 2.82
C ASP A 214 26.72 5.66 2.62
N TYR A 215 25.99 5.52 3.73
CA TYR A 215 24.59 5.13 3.74
C TYR A 215 23.68 6.14 3.01
N CYS A 216 24.08 7.41 2.91
CA CYS A 216 23.28 8.42 2.21
C CYS A 216 23.28 8.16 0.71
N ILE A 217 24.40 7.74 0.13
CA ILE A 217 24.57 7.63 -1.33
C ILE A 217 23.67 6.54 -1.90
N GLY A 218 23.49 5.43 -1.18
CA GLY A 218 22.56 4.37 -1.55
C GLY A 218 21.11 4.85 -1.72
N CYS A 219 20.70 5.88 -0.98
CA CYS A 219 19.34 6.44 -1.03
C CYS A 219 19.24 7.76 -1.80
N HIS A 220 20.34 8.49 -1.98
CA HIS A 220 20.35 9.83 -2.56
C HIS A 220 20.82 9.85 -4.01
N THR A 221 21.29 8.72 -4.55
CA THR A 221 21.70 8.56 -5.95
C THR A 221 20.93 7.42 -6.59
N THR A 222 21.04 7.28 -7.91
CA THR A 222 20.40 6.18 -8.61
C THR A 222 21.37 5.05 -8.94
N GLY A 223 20.95 3.83 -8.63
CA GLY A 223 21.64 2.61 -9.05
C GLY A 223 22.97 2.37 -8.35
N TYR A 224 23.13 2.87 -7.12
CA TYR A 224 24.31 2.59 -6.32
C TYR A 224 24.25 1.17 -5.74
N ASN A 225 25.13 0.28 -6.23
CA ASN A 225 25.32 -1.03 -5.63
C ASN A 225 26.72 -1.56 -5.95
N GLU A 226 27.57 -1.64 -4.93
CA GLU A 226 29.00 -1.93 -5.11
C GLU A 226 29.28 -3.31 -5.72
N THR A 227 28.29 -4.20 -5.69
CA THR A 227 28.40 -5.59 -6.13
C THR A 227 28.00 -5.82 -7.59
N ASP A 228 27.25 -4.91 -8.20
CA ASP A 228 26.71 -5.10 -9.54
C ASP A 228 27.51 -4.38 -10.62
N ARG A 229 27.02 -4.48 -11.87
CA ARG A 229 27.60 -3.79 -13.04
C ARG A 229 26.49 -3.24 -13.92
N ALA A 230 25.45 -2.71 -13.30
CA ALA A 230 24.26 -2.23 -13.99
C ALA A 230 24.45 -0.82 -14.57
N GLY A 231 25.58 -0.17 -14.35
CA GLY A 231 25.91 1.14 -14.90
C GLY A 231 25.29 2.29 -14.11
N GLY A 232 25.09 2.14 -12.80
CA GLY A 232 24.56 3.19 -11.93
C GLY A 232 25.62 4.15 -11.39
N PHE A 233 25.30 4.87 -10.30
CA PHE A 233 26.18 5.91 -9.74
C PHE A 233 27.56 5.37 -9.32
N ASP A 234 27.63 4.19 -8.70
CA ASP A 234 28.88 3.58 -8.27
C ASP A 234 29.78 3.20 -9.46
N ASP A 235 29.20 2.69 -10.55
CA ASP A 235 29.92 2.44 -11.80
C ASP A 235 30.44 3.73 -12.44
N ALA A 236 29.62 4.80 -12.44
CA ALA A 236 30.05 6.11 -12.92
C ALA A 236 31.18 6.71 -12.06
N ALA A 237 31.15 6.48 -10.75
CA ALA A 237 32.24 6.85 -9.84
C ALA A 237 33.51 6.03 -10.12
N ARG A 238 33.39 4.72 -10.42
CA ARG A 238 34.54 3.89 -10.85
C ARG A 238 35.19 4.42 -12.11
N LEU A 239 34.38 4.85 -13.10
CA LEU A 239 34.89 5.50 -14.32
C LEU A 239 35.60 6.83 -14.02
N ALA A 240 35.20 7.54 -12.97
CA ALA A 240 35.86 8.75 -12.49
C ALA A 240 37.10 8.47 -11.61
N GLY A 241 37.44 7.20 -11.35
CA GLY A 241 38.67 6.80 -10.64
C GLY A 241 38.48 6.30 -9.20
N TRP A 242 37.23 6.19 -8.72
CA TRP A 242 36.93 5.56 -7.43
C TRP A 242 37.04 4.03 -7.49
N SER A 243 37.26 3.38 -6.35
CA SER A 243 37.25 1.93 -6.21
C SER A 243 36.72 1.57 -4.82
N PRO A 244 35.74 0.66 -4.70
CA PRO A 244 35.18 0.25 -3.40
C PRO A 244 36.25 -0.39 -2.48
N ASP A 245 37.25 -1.06 -3.06
CA ASP A 245 38.38 -1.63 -2.30
C ASP A 245 39.26 -0.56 -1.61
N LYS A 246 39.15 0.71 -2.04
CA LYS A 246 39.89 1.86 -1.49
C LYS A 246 39.08 2.68 -0.49
N GLY A 247 37.88 2.23 -0.14
CA GLY A 247 37.00 2.87 0.81
C GLY A 247 35.84 3.62 0.19
N SER A 248 35.13 4.34 1.04
CA SER A 248 33.90 5.07 0.73
C SER A 248 34.00 5.98 -0.50
N VAL A 249 32.96 6.00 -1.34
CA VAL A 249 32.82 7.00 -2.43
C VAL A 249 32.72 8.43 -1.92
N VAL A 250 32.07 8.67 -0.76
CA VAL A 250 31.90 10.01 -0.19
C VAL A 250 33.22 10.57 0.29
N GLU A 251 33.89 9.82 1.17
CA GLU A 251 35.25 10.11 1.61
C GLU A 251 36.21 10.32 0.43
N TRP A 252 36.14 9.50 -0.62
CA TRP A 252 36.94 9.70 -1.82
C TRP A 252 36.64 11.04 -2.50
N MET A 253 35.37 11.38 -2.75
CA MET A 253 34.98 12.68 -3.31
C MET A 253 35.50 13.85 -2.47
N LEU A 254 35.36 13.76 -1.14
CA LEU A 254 35.84 14.79 -0.20
C LEU A 254 37.37 14.92 -0.23
N LYS A 255 38.12 13.80 -0.27
CA LYS A 255 39.60 13.82 -0.38
C LYS A 255 40.10 14.41 -1.69
N GLN A 256 39.34 14.24 -2.77
CA GLN A 256 39.64 14.88 -4.06
C GLN A 256 39.28 16.38 -4.07
N GLY A 257 38.65 16.90 -3.01
CA GLY A 257 38.18 18.29 -2.96
C GLY A 257 37.03 18.54 -3.95
N MET A 258 36.23 17.51 -4.28
CA MET A 258 35.13 17.64 -5.23
C MET A 258 34.05 18.59 -4.68
N THR A 259 33.72 19.61 -5.46
CA THR A 259 32.52 20.44 -5.27
C THR A 259 31.32 19.80 -5.98
N LEU A 260 30.11 20.24 -5.66
CA LEU A 260 28.91 19.81 -6.38
C LEU A 260 29.05 20.01 -7.90
N ASP A 261 29.61 21.15 -8.33
CA ASP A 261 29.84 21.43 -9.75
C ASP A 261 30.84 20.44 -10.36
N SER A 262 31.90 20.07 -9.64
CA SER A 262 32.83 19.05 -10.15
C SER A 262 32.17 17.68 -10.34
N VAL A 263 31.21 17.32 -9.49
CA VAL A 263 30.41 16.10 -9.66
C VAL A 263 29.49 16.23 -10.89
N ARG A 264 28.85 17.40 -11.08
CA ARG A 264 28.02 17.70 -12.26
C ARG A 264 28.79 17.63 -13.59
N TYR A 265 30.08 17.95 -13.58
CA TYR A 265 30.96 17.83 -14.75
C TYR A 265 31.66 16.47 -14.90
N SER A 266 31.33 15.50 -14.04
CA SER A 266 31.86 14.14 -14.10
C SER A 266 30.84 13.16 -14.69
N PRO A 267 31.24 11.91 -15.03
CA PRO A 267 30.31 10.85 -15.42
C PRO A 267 29.20 10.56 -14.40
N MET A 268 29.41 10.89 -13.12
CA MET A 268 28.44 10.65 -12.04
C MET A 268 27.17 11.49 -12.18
N SER A 269 27.23 12.63 -12.88
CA SER A 269 26.09 13.55 -13.04
C SER A 269 24.84 12.89 -13.58
N LYS A 270 25.02 11.89 -14.45
CA LYS A 270 23.94 11.12 -15.06
C LYS A 270 23.06 10.37 -14.05
N PHE A 271 23.59 10.05 -12.87
CA PHE A 271 22.92 9.23 -11.86
C PHE A 271 22.86 9.92 -10.49
N MET A 272 23.13 11.23 -10.45
CA MET A 272 22.84 12.05 -9.29
C MET A 272 21.33 12.03 -8.99
N ASN A 273 20.99 12.23 -7.71
CA ASN A 273 19.62 12.32 -7.22
C ASN A 273 18.82 11.00 -7.34
N VAL A 274 17.59 11.02 -6.82
CA VAL A 274 16.66 9.90 -6.89
C VAL A 274 15.85 10.04 -8.17
N GLN A 275 16.29 9.36 -9.23
CA GLN A 275 15.69 9.48 -10.56
C GLN A 275 14.60 8.42 -10.83
N CYS A 276 13.96 8.50 -11.99
CA CYS A 276 12.99 7.52 -12.51
C CYS A 276 13.38 6.06 -12.22
N GLU A 277 14.62 5.68 -12.55
CA GLU A 277 15.11 4.30 -12.44
C GLU A 277 15.35 3.83 -11.01
N SER A 278 15.37 4.72 -10.01
CA SER A 278 15.35 4.33 -8.59
C SER A 278 14.04 3.63 -8.20
N CYS A 279 12.94 3.98 -8.88
CA CYS A 279 11.60 3.45 -8.64
C CYS A 279 11.10 2.51 -9.74
N HIS A 280 11.60 2.64 -10.97
CA HIS A 280 11.17 1.85 -12.13
C HIS A 280 12.15 0.71 -12.49
N GLY A 281 13.31 0.65 -11.82
CA GLY A 281 14.42 -0.21 -12.21
C GLY A 281 15.14 0.29 -13.46
N PRO A 282 16.15 -0.45 -13.94
CA PRO A 282 17.00 -0.02 -15.05
C PRO A 282 16.27 0.01 -16.41
N GLY A 283 16.50 1.05 -17.21
CA GLY A 283 15.73 1.33 -18.41
C GLY A 283 16.23 0.73 -19.73
N SER A 284 17.40 0.08 -19.78
CA SER A 284 18.00 -0.38 -21.06
C SER A 284 17.12 -1.36 -21.86
N ILE A 285 16.25 -2.10 -21.18
CA ILE A 285 15.35 -3.10 -21.79
C ILE A 285 13.87 -2.68 -21.70
N HIS A 286 13.60 -1.40 -21.43
CA HIS A 286 12.25 -0.85 -21.22
C HIS A 286 11.24 -1.23 -22.31
N GLU A 287 11.64 -1.27 -23.59
CA GLU A 287 10.75 -1.66 -24.71
C GLU A 287 10.36 -3.15 -24.68
N GLY A 288 11.24 -4.04 -24.24
CA GLY A 288 10.95 -5.46 -24.02
C GLY A 288 10.11 -5.72 -22.76
N VAL A 289 9.95 -4.70 -21.91
CA VAL A 289 9.24 -4.73 -20.62
C VAL A 289 7.86 -4.07 -20.71
N MET A 290 7.47 -3.49 -21.87
CA MET A 290 6.22 -2.74 -22.13
C MET A 290 5.16 -3.00 -21.06
N MET A 291 5.20 -2.15 -20.03
CA MET A 291 4.66 -2.35 -18.67
C MET A 291 3.15 -2.54 -18.58
N ARG A 292 2.43 -2.69 -19.71
CA ARG A 292 0.96 -2.81 -19.76
C ARG A 292 0.44 -3.97 -18.91
N VAL A 293 1.23 -5.02 -18.70
CA VAL A 293 0.79 -6.27 -18.03
C VAL A 293 1.36 -6.46 -16.62
N HIS A 294 2.31 -5.61 -16.17
CA HIS A 294 3.01 -5.77 -14.88
C HIS A 294 2.97 -4.53 -13.98
N THR A 295 2.03 -3.63 -14.24
CA THR A 295 1.81 -2.35 -13.53
C THR A 295 1.55 -2.47 -12.02
N GLY A 296 1.19 -3.65 -11.51
CA GLY A 296 0.98 -3.84 -10.07
C GLY A 296 2.25 -3.58 -9.26
N GLY A 297 3.40 -4.14 -9.68
CA GLY A 297 4.63 -4.12 -8.88
C GLY A 297 5.11 -2.72 -8.47
N ILE A 298 4.84 -1.69 -9.27
CA ILE A 298 5.28 -0.31 -8.97
C ILE A 298 4.49 0.36 -7.83
N PHE A 299 3.29 -0.15 -7.52
CA PHE A 299 2.52 0.30 -6.35
C PHE A 299 2.90 -0.46 -5.07
N SER A 300 3.84 -1.42 -5.15
CA SER A 300 4.34 -2.15 -3.99
C SER A 300 5.07 -1.21 -3.04
N PRO A 301 4.89 -1.36 -1.70
CA PRO A 301 5.68 -0.61 -0.71
C PRO A 301 7.19 -0.84 -0.86
N GLY A 302 7.58 -1.99 -1.43
CA GLY A 302 8.96 -2.38 -1.68
C GLY A 302 9.77 -1.30 -2.39
N VAL A 303 9.17 -0.64 -3.40
CA VAL A 303 9.79 0.42 -4.20
C VAL A 303 10.27 1.59 -3.32
N CYS A 304 9.45 2.01 -2.36
CA CYS A 304 9.76 3.14 -1.48
C CYS A 304 10.63 2.72 -0.28
N SER A 305 10.41 1.50 0.22
CA SER A 305 11.09 0.95 1.39
C SER A 305 12.60 0.73 1.22
N GLN A 306 13.09 0.87 0.00
CA GLN A 306 14.52 0.90 -0.29
C GLN A 306 15.22 2.03 0.46
N CYS A 307 14.52 3.16 0.65
CA CYS A 307 15.05 4.36 1.30
C CYS A 307 14.23 4.82 2.51
N HIS A 308 12.92 4.57 2.50
CA HIS A 308 11.98 5.14 3.47
C HIS A 308 11.69 4.18 4.64
N PRO A 309 12.10 4.51 5.88
CA PRO A 309 11.87 3.66 7.06
C PRO A 309 10.41 3.63 7.51
N GLN A 310 9.56 4.50 6.97
CA GLN A 310 8.12 4.56 7.26
C GLN A 310 7.40 3.25 6.92
N GLU A 311 7.97 2.41 6.06
CA GLU A 311 7.41 1.09 5.73
C GLU A 311 7.25 0.21 6.98
N VAL A 312 8.18 0.29 7.94
CA VAL A 312 8.10 -0.48 9.20
C VAL A 312 6.85 -0.12 9.99
N GLN A 313 6.48 1.17 10.00
CA GLN A 313 5.26 1.65 10.66
C GLN A 313 4.02 1.22 9.86
N TRP A 314 4.08 1.36 8.53
CA TRP A 314 3.00 0.98 7.62
C TRP A 314 2.61 -0.50 7.73
N ARG A 315 3.55 -1.40 8.01
CA ARG A 315 3.27 -2.83 8.24
C ARG A 315 2.32 -3.09 9.40
N PHE A 316 2.27 -2.19 10.40
CA PHE A 316 1.32 -2.29 11.52
C PHE A 316 -0.08 -1.73 11.20
N SER A 317 -0.26 -1.12 10.03
CA SER A 317 -1.55 -0.56 9.63
C SER A 317 -2.45 -1.61 8.98
N GLY A 318 -3.76 -1.40 9.04
CA GLY A 318 -4.73 -2.19 8.27
C GLY A 318 -4.51 -2.10 6.75
N HIS A 319 -3.91 -1.00 6.27
CA HIS A 319 -3.60 -0.80 4.84
C HIS A 319 -2.65 -1.86 4.30
N ALA A 320 -1.74 -2.40 5.11
CA ALA A 320 -0.84 -3.48 4.67
C ALA A 320 -1.57 -4.78 4.28
N ASN A 321 -2.85 -4.92 4.64
CA ASN A 321 -3.63 -6.13 4.41
C ASN A 321 -4.72 -5.98 3.33
N THR A 322 -4.89 -4.82 2.68
CA THR A 322 -6.04 -4.57 1.79
C THR A 322 -5.96 -5.18 0.39
N GLY A 323 -4.75 -5.48 -0.11
CA GLY A 323 -4.50 -5.99 -1.47
C GLY A 323 -4.54 -7.52 -1.57
N ALA A 324 -3.47 -8.14 -2.07
CA ALA A 324 -3.36 -9.59 -2.34
C ALA A 324 -3.72 -10.55 -1.19
N LYS A 325 -3.87 -10.08 0.05
CA LYS A 325 -4.39 -10.86 1.18
C LYS A 325 -5.93 -10.93 1.24
N ASN A 326 -6.63 -9.93 0.70
CA ASN A 326 -8.09 -9.83 0.65
C ASN A 326 -8.59 -9.94 -0.79
N MET A 327 -8.29 -11.05 -1.46
CA MET A 327 -8.49 -11.22 -2.92
C MET A 327 -9.92 -11.01 -3.39
N GLU A 328 -10.92 -11.29 -2.55
CA GLU A 328 -12.33 -10.98 -2.86
C GLU A 328 -12.54 -9.47 -3.14
N MET A 329 -11.94 -8.61 -2.32
CA MET A 329 -12.06 -7.16 -2.47
C MET A 329 -11.19 -6.65 -3.63
N ALA A 330 -10.02 -7.24 -3.82
CA ALA A 330 -9.13 -6.92 -4.93
C ALA A 330 -9.69 -7.38 -6.29
N GLY A 331 -10.63 -8.34 -6.32
CA GLY A 331 -11.32 -8.81 -7.52
C GLY A 331 -12.60 -8.06 -7.85
N ASN A 332 -13.05 -7.11 -7.01
CA ASN A 332 -14.30 -6.38 -7.21
C ASN A 332 -14.05 -4.94 -7.68
N ALA A 333 -14.52 -4.61 -8.89
CA ALA A 333 -14.44 -3.29 -9.49
C ALA A 333 -14.94 -2.14 -8.58
N GLY A 334 -15.94 -2.38 -7.73
CA GLY A 334 -16.47 -1.39 -6.79
C GLY A 334 -15.61 -1.20 -5.53
N CYS A 335 -14.75 -2.16 -5.20
CA CYS A 335 -13.95 -2.19 -3.98
C CYS A 335 -12.50 -1.72 -4.20
N VAL A 336 -11.92 -2.01 -5.38
CA VAL A 336 -10.52 -1.71 -5.71
C VAL A 336 -10.14 -0.23 -5.55
N ALA A 337 -11.10 0.68 -5.66
CA ALA A 337 -10.92 2.12 -5.50
C ALA A 337 -10.46 2.54 -4.10
N CYS A 338 -10.68 1.72 -3.07
CA CYS A 338 -10.22 1.98 -1.70
C CYS A 338 -9.35 0.84 -1.14
N HIS A 339 -9.41 -0.35 -1.72
CA HIS A 339 -8.72 -1.53 -1.18
C HIS A 339 -7.42 -1.91 -1.92
N THR A 340 -7.05 -1.21 -3.00
CA THR A 340 -5.80 -1.47 -3.72
C THR A 340 -5.13 -0.16 -4.11
N GLY A 341 -3.80 -0.11 -4.06
CA GLY A 341 -3.07 1.11 -4.42
C GLY A 341 -3.25 1.50 -5.90
N GLN A 342 -3.20 0.50 -6.78
CA GLN A 342 -3.43 0.71 -8.21
C GLN A 342 -4.88 1.14 -8.50
N GLY A 343 -5.87 0.44 -7.91
CA GLY A 343 -7.28 0.75 -8.11
C GLY A 343 -7.65 2.15 -7.62
N PHE A 344 -7.10 2.57 -6.48
CA PHE A 344 -7.25 3.96 -6.02
C PHE A 344 -6.76 4.97 -7.07
N VAL A 345 -5.53 4.81 -7.57
CA VAL A 345 -4.98 5.77 -8.54
C VAL A 345 -5.73 5.74 -9.87
N GLN A 346 -6.14 4.57 -10.37
CA GLN A 346 -6.88 4.50 -11.63
C GLN A 346 -8.30 5.06 -11.50
N VAL A 347 -9.02 4.69 -10.44
CA VAL A 347 -10.44 5.03 -10.30
C VAL A 347 -10.64 6.41 -9.68
N LYS A 348 -10.01 6.69 -8.53
CA LYS A 348 -10.21 7.95 -7.79
C LYS A 348 -9.43 9.09 -8.40
N ILE A 349 -8.16 8.88 -8.71
CA ILE A 349 -7.26 9.96 -9.14
C ILE A 349 -7.38 10.24 -10.64
N ARG A 350 -7.49 9.18 -11.46
CA ARG A 350 -7.54 9.32 -12.92
C ARG A 350 -8.96 9.26 -13.50
N GLY A 351 -9.98 8.94 -12.70
CA GLY A 351 -11.37 8.83 -13.16
C GLY A 351 -11.59 7.72 -14.18
N LYS A 352 -10.73 6.70 -14.23
CA LYS A 352 -10.81 5.60 -15.19
C LYS A 352 -11.60 4.42 -14.65
N ALA A 353 -12.23 3.68 -15.55
CA ALA A 353 -12.88 2.42 -15.20
C ALA A 353 -11.85 1.38 -14.71
N PRO A 354 -12.16 0.60 -13.66
CA PRO A 354 -11.36 -0.54 -13.23
C PRO A 354 -11.59 -1.71 -14.19
N VAL A 355 -10.61 -1.99 -15.06
CA VAL A 355 -10.67 -3.07 -16.05
C VAL A 355 -9.59 -4.09 -15.71
N PHE A 356 -10.03 -5.27 -15.31
CA PHE A 356 -9.17 -6.42 -15.07
C PHE A 356 -8.72 -7.05 -16.39
N PRO A 357 -7.61 -7.81 -16.42
CA PRO A 357 -7.09 -8.37 -17.67
C PRO A 357 -8.03 -9.39 -18.34
N ASP A 358 -8.78 -10.16 -17.57
CA ASP A 358 -9.80 -11.11 -18.06
C ASP A 358 -10.98 -10.41 -18.78
N ALA A 359 -11.28 -9.17 -18.38
CA ALA A 359 -12.31 -8.33 -18.96
C ALA A 359 -11.77 -7.37 -20.05
N ALA A 360 -10.48 -7.39 -20.35
CA ALA A 360 -9.85 -6.47 -21.28
C ALA A 360 -10.09 -6.85 -22.75
N THR A 361 -10.23 -5.84 -23.61
CA THR A 361 -10.25 -6.00 -25.07
C THR A 361 -9.25 -5.06 -25.73
N ALA A 362 -9.10 -5.14 -27.06
CA ALA A 362 -8.24 -4.21 -27.80
C ALA A 362 -8.73 -2.76 -27.66
N GLU A 363 -10.04 -2.55 -27.61
CA GLU A 363 -10.70 -1.26 -27.48
C GLU A 363 -10.82 -0.79 -26.02
N ASN A 364 -10.85 -1.72 -25.05
CA ASN A 364 -10.90 -1.44 -23.62
C ASN A 364 -9.78 -2.19 -22.89
N PRO A 365 -8.53 -1.70 -22.97
CA PRO A 365 -7.39 -2.39 -22.39
C PRO A 365 -7.46 -2.40 -20.86
N ALA A 366 -6.85 -3.43 -20.26
CA ALA A 366 -6.73 -3.56 -18.81
C ALA A 366 -6.13 -2.29 -18.18
N THR A 367 -6.73 -1.82 -17.09
CA THR A 367 -6.24 -0.69 -16.29
C THR A 367 -5.69 -1.16 -14.94
N LEU A 368 -6.02 -2.39 -14.54
CA LEU A 368 -5.62 -3.03 -13.29
C LEU A 368 -4.79 -4.29 -13.55
N ALA A 369 -3.93 -4.64 -12.59
CA ALA A 369 -3.33 -5.97 -12.55
C ALA A 369 -4.37 -7.03 -12.15
N GLU A 370 -4.04 -8.31 -12.35
CA GLU A 370 -4.84 -9.42 -11.84
C GLU A 370 -5.10 -9.26 -10.33
N PRO A 371 -6.27 -9.65 -9.79
CA PRO A 371 -6.62 -9.45 -8.39
C PRO A 371 -5.55 -9.90 -7.39
N GLY A 372 -4.86 -11.02 -7.67
CA GLY A 372 -3.75 -11.52 -6.85
C GLY A 372 -2.44 -10.74 -6.96
N LEU A 373 -2.30 -9.83 -7.93
CA LEU A 373 -1.11 -9.00 -8.15
C LEU A 373 -1.31 -7.53 -7.79
N GLN A 374 -2.52 -7.12 -7.39
CA GLN A 374 -2.77 -5.75 -6.98
C GLN A 374 -2.16 -5.51 -5.58
N PRO A 375 -1.22 -4.57 -5.45
CA PRO A 375 -0.65 -4.27 -4.14
C PRO A 375 -1.68 -3.64 -3.21
N PRO A 376 -1.45 -3.78 -1.89
CA PRO A 376 -2.25 -3.07 -0.89
C PRO A 376 -2.21 -1.55 -1.07
N VAL A 377 -3.04 -0.86 -0.30
CA VAL A 377 -2.92 0.60 -0.11
C VAL A 377 -1.55 0.88 0.52
N ALA A 378 -0.64 1.41 -0.28
CA ALA A 378 0.77 1.63 0.07
C ALA A 378 1.21 3.06 -0.24
N CYS A 379 2.51 3.34 -0.13
CA CYS A 379 3.11 4.68 -0.25
C CYS A 379 2.62 5.45 -1.49
N ALA A 380 2.72 4.86 -2.67
CA ALA A 380 2.33 5.47 -3.95
C ALA A 380 0.80 5.66 -4.11
N THR A 381 0.00 5.17 -3.17
CA THR A 381 -1.45 5.38 -3.14
C THR A 381 -1.76 6.80 -2.68
N CYS A 382 -1.09 7.24 -1.61
CA CYS A 382 -1.28 8.57 -1.04
C CYS A 382 -0.32 9.60 -1.65
N HIS A 383 0.91 9.19 -1.98
CA HIS A 383 1.95 10.06 -2.51
C HIS A 383 2.12 9.90 -4.02
N ASP A 384 2.25 11.00 -4.75
CA ASP A 384 2.61 11.03 -6.17
C ASP A 384 4.12 11.20 -6.34
N PRO A 385 4.87 10.15 -6.70
CA PRO A 385 6.33 10.26 -6.83
C PRO A 385 6.77 11.17 -7.98
N HIS A 386 5.87 11.56 -8.88
CA HIS A 386 6.17 12.36 -10.06
C HIS A 386 5.79 13.83 -9.97
N ALA A 387 5.12 14.26 -8.90
CA ALA A 387 4.59 15.62 -8.83
C ALA A 387 4.86 16.24 -7.48
N PHE A 388 5.46 17.42 -7.51
CA PHE A 388 5.47 18.32 -6.38
C PHE A 388 4.05 18.87 -6.16
N ASN A 389 3.62 18.89 -4.90
CA ASN A 389 2.46 19.69 -4.51
C ASN A 389 2.94 20.89 -3.69
N GLU A 390 2.22 22.01 -3.78
CA GLU A 390 2.58 23.24 -3.06
C GLU A 390 2.84 22.95 -1.57
N PRO A 391 3.89 23.53 -0.96
CA PRO A 391 4.18 23.33 0.45
C PRO A 391 2.98 23.78 1.28
N PHE A 392 2.57 22.93 2.22
CA PHE A 392 1.54 23.32 3.19
C PHE A 392 2.19 23.74 4.50
N ALA A 393 1.63 24.76 5.15
CA ALA A 393 2.07 25.19 6.48
C ALA A 393 1.42 24.30 7.56
N GLY A 394 1.88 23.06 7.66
CA GLY A 394 1.43 22.12 8.68
C GLY A 394 2.13 22.26 10.02
N ARG A 395 1.79 21.40 10.99
CA ARG A 395 2.45 21.32 12.31
C ARG A 395 3.99 21.22 12.23
N TYR A 396 4.52 20.72 11.11
CA TYR A 396 5.95 20.50 10.90
C TYR A 396 6.62 21.53 9.97
N GLY A 397 5.94 22.63 9.62
CA GLY A 397 6.45 23.67 8.73
C GLY A 397 6.20 23.39 7.24
N PRO A 398 6.66 24.28 6.34
CA PRO A 398 6.43 24.15 4.90
C PRO A 398 7.21 22.96 4.35
N ALA A 399 6.47 21.92 3.95
CA ALA A 399 7.02 20.79 3.21
C ALA A 399 6.03 20.34 2.15
N SER A 400 6.53 20.03 0.95
CA SER A 400 5.74 19.28 -0.02
C SER A 400 5.67 17.83 0.43
N LEU A 401 4.46 17.32 0.61
CA LEU A 401 4.22 15.91 0.94
C LEU A 401 3.92 15.08 -0.31
N GLN A 402 3.86 15.72 -1.49
CA GLN A 402 3.47 15.10 -2.76
C GLN A 402 2.16 14.30 -2.63
N LEU A 403 1.18 14.77 -1.87
CA LEU A 403 -0.10 14.06 -1.69
C LEU A 403 -0.94 14.12 -2.97
N ARG A 404 -1.57 12.99 -3.33
CA ARG A 404 -2.46 12.89 -4.50
C ARG A 404 -3.79 13.63 -4.33
N MET A 405 -4.22 13.85 -3.10
CA MET A 405 -5.48 14.52 -2.77
C MET A 405 -5.25 15.46 -1.59
N HIS A 406 -5.71 16.70 -1.74
CA HIS A 406 -5.74 17.71 -0.69
C HIS A 406 -6.94 18.66 -0.91
N GLY A 407 -7.42 19.31 0.15
CA GLY A 407 -8.50 20.29 0.11
C GLY A 407 -9.90 19.68 0.23
N GLU A 408 -10.83 20.15 -0.59
CA GLU A 408 -12.23 19.75 -0.54
C GLU A 408 -12.48 18.31 -1.02
N VAL A 409 -13.30 17.58 -0.27
CA VAL A 409 -13.77 16.23 -0.63
C VAL A 409 -15.27 16.17 -0.53
N ALA A 410 -15.91 15.76 -1.64
CA ALA A 410 -17.32 15.42 -1.67
C ALA A 410 -17.54 14.02 -1.09
N MET A 411 -18.28 13.93 0.01
CA MET A 411 -18.64 12.65 0.64
C MET A 411 -19.93 12.10 0.03
N PRO A 412 -20.10 10.76 -0.03
CA PRO A 412 -21.28 10.15 -0.65
C PRO A 412 -22.61 10.53 0.01
N THR A 413 -22.58 10.94 1.27
CA THR A 413 -23.73 11.46 2.02
C THR A 413 -24.25 12.82 1.48
N GLY A 414 -23.58 13.41 0.49
CA GLY A 414 -24.00 14.64 -0.18
C GLY A 414 -23.39 15.91 0.40
N VAL A 415 -22.44 15.78 1.34
CA VAL A 415 -21.76 16.91 1.97
C VAL A 415 -20.32 17.02 1.47
N THR A 416 -19.88 18.23 1.17
CA THR A 416 -18.47 18.55 0.88
C THR A 416 -17.80 19.13 2.11
N LYS A 417 -16.59 18.67 2.42
CA LYS A 417 -15.76 19.21 3.51
C LYS A 417 -14.37 19.54 3.00
N ASP A 418 -13.85 20.70 3.38
CA ASP A 418 -12.42 20.98 3.26
C ASP A 418 -11.66 20.17 4.31
N ALA A 419 -11.04 19.09 3.85
CA ALA A 419 -10.26 18.18 4.67
C ALA A 419 -8.75 18.45 4.57
N LYS A 420 -8.33 19.49 3.82
CA LYS A 420 -6.92 19.84 3.61
C LYS A 420 -6.09 18.59 3.26
N GLU A 421 -4.96 18.35 3.91
CA GLU A 421 -4.11 17.17 3.67
C GLU A 421 -4.78 15.85 4.09
N SER A 422 -5.77 15.89 4.98
CA SER A 422 -6.59 14.74 5.35
C SER A 422 -7.62 14.35 4.27
N ALA A 423 -7.74 15.11 3.17
CA ALA A 423 -8.60 14.76 2.03
C ALA A 423 -8.33 13.36 1.49
N VAL A 424 -7.06 12.94 1.46
CA VAL A 424 -6.70 11.57 1.05
C VAL A 424 -7.31 10.52 1.97
N CYS A 425 -7.42 10.79 3.28
CA CYS A 425 -8.05 9.90 4.25
C CYS A 425 -9.57 9.84 4.01
N VAL A 426 -10.21 11.00 3.93
CA VAL A 426 -11.67 11.14 3.74
C VAL A 426 -12.15 10.50 2.42
N SER A 427 -11.31 10.50 1.38
CA SER A 427 -11.62 9.90 0.08
C SER A 427 -12.01 8.40 0.16
N CYS A 428 -11.50 7.72 1.20
CA CYS A 428 -11.72 6.32 1.48
C CYS A 428 -12.43 6.08 2.81
N HIS A 429 -12.30 6.95 3.82
CA HIS A 429 -12.90 6.83 5.15
C HIS A 429 -14.17 7.69 5.31
N ALA A 430 -15.05 7.60 4.31
CA ALA A 430 -16.41 8.15 4.36
C ALA A 430 -17.40 7.06 3.92
N ASN A 431 -18.58 7.05 4.56
CA ASN A 431 -19.66 6.12 4.32
C ASN A 431 -19.99 6.08 2.83
N ARG A 432 -19.87 4.90 2.22
CA ARG A 432 -20.07 4.69 0.78
C ARG A 432 -21.54 4.64 0.36
N ARG A 433 -22.46 5.03 1.24
CA ARG A 433 -23.91 5.04 1.00
C ARG A 433 -24.39 6.48 0.83
N ASP A 434 -25.09 6.72 -0.27
CA ASP A 434 -25.72 8.01 -0.55
C ASP A 434 -27.10 8.12 0.14
N PRO A 435 -27.73 9.32 0.14
CA PRO A 435 -29.05 9.50 0.74
C PRO A 435 -30.13 8.60 0.15
N ALA A 436 -30.07 8.30 -1.16
CA ALA A 436 -31.02 7.42 -1.82
C ALA A 436 -30.91 5.97 -1.29
N TYR A 437 -29.70 5.46 -1.13
CA TYR A 437 -29.45 4.15 -0.53
C TYR A 437 -29.98 4.08 0.90
N LYS A 438 -29.72 5.12 1.71
CA LYS A 438 -30.20 5.20 3.09
C LYS A 438 -31.73 5.18 3.16
N ALA A 439 -32.41 5.94 2.28
CA ALA A 439 -33.87 5.93 2.20
C ALA A 439 -34.43 4.54 1.77
N ASP A 440 -33.80 3.89 0.79
CA ASP A 440 -34.17 2.53 0.38
C ASP A 440 -33.91 1.51 1.49
N TYR A 441 -32.85 1.68 2.28
CA TYR A 441 -32.58 0.86 3.46
C TYR A 441 -33.67 1.04 4.53
N GLN A 442 -34.08 2.27 4.84
CA GLN A 442 -35.21 2.56 5.74
C GLN A 442 -36.50 1.86 5.26
N ALA A 443 -36.77 1.90 3.95
CA ALA A 443 -37.91 1.22 3.33
C ALA A 443 -37.75 -0.32 3.23
N GLY A 444 -36.64 -0.90 3.69
CA GLY A 444 -36.38 -2.34 3.67
C GLY A 444 -36.02 -2.92 2.29
N LYS A 445 -35.66 -2.07 1.32
CA LYS A 445 -35.25 -2.45 -0.04
C LYS A 445 -33.75 -2.75 -0.16
N LYS A 446 -32.96 -2.34 0.83
CA LYS A 446 -31.52 -2.68 0.94
C LYS A 446 -31.28 -3.45 2.24
N THR A 447 -30.33 -4.37 2.19
CA THR A 447 -30.09 -5.32 3.27
C THR A 447 -28.80 -5.12 4.06
N ARG A 448 -27.95 -4.20 3.60
CA ARG A 448 -26.69 -3.85 4.25
C ARG A 448 -26.83 -2.44 4.81
N GLY A 449 -26.41 -2.24 6.05
CA GLY A 449 -26.42 -0.95 6.72
C GLY A 449 -25.35 0.03 6.16
N PRO A 450 -24.90 1.00 6.97
CA PRO A 450 -23.83 1.91 6.57
C PRO A 450 -22.57 1.12 6.21
N HIS A 451 -21.77 1.66 5.28
CA HIS A 451 -20.51 1.04 4.93
C HIS A 451 -19.52 1.12 6.11
N GLY A 452 -18.62 0.14 6.25
CA GLY A 452 -17.75 -0.05 7.43
C GLY A 452 -16.61 0.96 7.63
N ASN A 453 -16.75 2.17 7.10
CA ASN A 453 -15.74 3.22 7.06
C ASN A 453 -16.32 4.65 7.27
N PRO A 454 -17.25 4.89 8.22
CA PRO A 454 -17.94 6.18 8.35
C PRO A 454 -17.15 7.22 9.16
N GLN A 455 -15.81 7.10 9.26
CA GLN A 455 -15.03 7.91 10.19
C GLN A 455 -15.15 9.42 9.92
N ALA A 456 -15.10 9.84 8.66
CA ALA A 456 -15.30 11.24 8.29
C ALA A 456 -16.72 11.72 8.60
N ASP A 457 -17.73 10.88 8.38
CA ASP A 457 -19.12 11.24 8.67
C ASP A 457 -19.34 11.52 10.15
N VAL A 458 -18.71 10.72 11.04
CA VAL A 458 -18.79 10.92 12.49
C VAL A 458 -17.90 12.06 12.95
N PHE A 459 -16.66 12.15 12.48
CA PHE A 459 -15.73 13.25 12.83
C PHE A 459 -16.34 14.63 12.54
N TYR A 460 -16.83 14.83 11.31
CA TYR A 460 -17.49 16.07 10.91
C TYR A 460 -18.95 16.19 11.40
N GLY A 461 -19.48 15.14 12.05
CA GLY A 461 -20.85 15.04 12.56
C GLY A 461 -21.92 15.36 11.52
N ILE A 462 -21.86 14.64 10.40
CA ILE A 462 -22.77 14.83 9.28
C ILE A 462 -24.15 14.29 9.64
N THR A 463 -25.13 15.16 9.94
CA THR A 463 -26.51 14.74 10.24
C THR A 463 -27.06 13.79 9.17
N ALA A 464 -26.81 14.07 7.88
CA ALA A 464 -27.29 13.23 6.78
C ALA A 464 -26.79 11.77 6.85
N ALA A 465 -25.67 11.50 7.52
CA ALA A 465 -25.12 10.16 7.70
C ALA A 465 -25.88 9.32 8.74
N ALA A 466 -26.62 9.94 9.67
CA ALA A 466 -27.40 9.28 10.73
C ALA A 466 -28.91 9.52 10.56
N PHE A 467 -29.76 8.63 11.05
CA PHE A 467 -31.20 8.90 11.14
C PHE A 467 -31.48 9.78 12.35
N ASP A 468 -32.04 10.96 12.13
CA ASP A 468 -32.39 11.94 13.16
C ASP A 468 -33.80 11.74 13.74
N PHE A 469 -34.56 10.78 13.18
CA PHE A 469 -35.95 10.47 13.51
C PHE A 469 -36.89 11.68 13.39
N GLY A 470 -36.57 12.63 12.50
CA GLY A 470 -37.34 13.86 12.31
C GLY A 470 -37.27 14.81 13.51
N LYS A 471 -36.28 14.65 14.40
CA LYS A 471 -36.09 15.50 15.58
C LYS A 471 -35.07 16.63 15.34
N GLY A 472 -34.49 16.72 14.15
CA GLY A 472 -33.55 17.78 13.78
C GLY A 472 -32.08 17.40 14.02
N ASP A 473 -31.20 18.37 13.81
CA ASP A 473 -29.75 18.15 13.76
C ASP A 473 -29.12 17.67 15.08
N TYR A 474 -27.94 17.08 14.94
CA TYR A 474 -27.05 16.70 16.04
C TYR A 474 -26.00 17.78 16.27
N THR A 475 -25.55 17.94 17.52
CA THR A 475 -24.48 18.89 17.84
C THR A 475 -23.09 18.24 17.84
N ASN A 476 -22.09 18.98 17.35
CA ASN A 476 -20.70 18.52 17.28
C ASN A 476 -19.91 18.81 18.57
N SER A 477 -18.94 17.94 18.84
CA SER A 477 -17.88 18.20 19.81
C SER A 477 -16.83 19.17 19.26
N TYR A 478 -15.98 19.67 20.15
CA TYR A 478 -14.95 20.64 19.83
C TYR A 478 -13.85 20.14 18.85
N HIS A 479 -13.74 18.83 18.60
CA HIS A 479 -12.72 18.31 17.67
C HIS A 479 -12.92 18.80 16.23
N ASP A 480 -14.16 18.89 15.74
CA ASP A 480 -14.50 19.44 14.41
C ASP A 480 -14.08 20.92 14.26
N LEU A 481 -13.91 21.64 15.38
CA LEU A 481 -13.55 23.07 15.39
C LEU A 481 -12.06 23.34 15.58
N PHE A 482 -11.38 22.55 16.43
CA PHE A 482 -9.98 22.81 16.82
C PHE A 482 -8.96 21.86 16.19
N VAL A 483 -9.39 20.71 15.67
CA VAL A 483 -8.50 19.76 14.97
C VAL A 483 -8.47 20.11 13.49
N GLN A 484 -7.73 21.16 13.15
CA GLN A 484 -7.73 21.77 11.82
C GLN A 484 -7.05 20.93 10.73
N GLU A 485 -6.11 20.06 11.08
CA GLU A 485 -5.50 19.08 10.16
C GLU A 485 -6.33 17.77 10.11
N ALA A 486 -7.47 17.72 10.81
CA ALA A 486 -8.38 16.57 10.91
C ALA A 486 -7.65 15.25 11.27
N CYS A 487 -7.75 14.24 10.40
CA CYS A 487 -7.28 12.88 10.67
C CYS A 487 -5.77 12.83 11.00
N ILE A 488 -4.94 13.51 10.20
CA ILE A 488 -3.48 13.42 10.32
C ILE A 488 -2.95 14.07 11.62
N GLN A 489 -3.70 14.98 12.22
CA GLN A 489 -3.31 15.64 13.47
C GLN A 489 -3.14 14.64 14.62
N CYS A 490 -4.00 13.62 14.65
CA CYS A 490 -3.99 12.56 15.66
C CYS A 490 -3.31 11.30 15.15
N HIS A 491 -3.74 10.80 13.98
CA HIS A 491 -3.30 9.49 13.48
C HIS A 491 -1.85 9.50 12.98
N MET A 492 -1.36 10.63 12.45
CA MET A 492 0.04 10.78 12.02
C MET A 492 0.90 11.56 13.01
N ALA A 493 0.43 11.71 14.26
CA ALA A 493 1.28 12.22 15.34
C ALA A 493 2.54 11.33 15.49
N ALA A 494 3.64 11.91 15.95
CA ALA A 494 4.88 11.17 16.15
C ALA A 494 4.65 9.91 17.01
N ASN A 495 5.40 8.85 16.71
CA ASN A 495 5.35 7.62 17.51
C ASN A 495 5.71 7.93 18.98
N PRO A 496 5.00 7.35 19.96
CA PRO A 496 5.29 7.60 21.36
C PRO A 496 6.66 7.03 21.73
N VAL A 497 7.41 7.81 22.51
CA VAL A 497 8.69 7.40 23.11
C VAL A 497 8.40 6.46 24.26
N VAL A 498 9.04 5.28 24.26
CA VAL A 498 8.83 4.21 25.25
C VAL A 498 10.06 3.92 26.09
N ALA A 499 11.25 4.28 25.62
CA ALA A 499 12.50 4.22 26.38
C ALA A 499 13.54 5.19 25.80
N PRO A 500 14.52 5.66 26.60
CA PRO A 500 15.66 6.42 26.09
C PRO A 500 16.48 5.58 25.11
N GLY A 501 17.19 6.27 24.22
CA GLY A 501 18.14 5.64 23.31
C GLY A 501 19.41 5.11 24.01
N PRO A 502 20.38 4.58 23.25
CA PRO A 502 21.69 4.20 23.76
C PRO A 502 22.44 5.33 24.49
N ASP A 503 22.12 6.60 24.20
CA ASP A 503 22.67 7.76 24.91
C ASP A 503 22.13 7.97 26.34
N GLY A 504 21.08 7.22 26.71
CA GLY A 504 20.42 7.29 28.01
C GLY A 504 19.59 8.55 28.25
N GLN A 505 19.40 9.41 27.24
CA GLN A 505 18.62 10.63 27.32
C GLN A 505 17.25 10.43 26.67
N VAL A 506 16.25 11.19 27.12
CA VAL A 506 14.89 11.19 26.55
C VAL A 506 14.70 12.48 25.75
N GLY A 507 14.05 12.37 24.60
CA GLY A 507 13.84 13.48 23.67
C GLY A 507 14.94 13.61 22.62
N THR A 508 15.82 12.63 22.54
CA THR A 508 16.89 12.56 21.54
C THR A 508 16.44 11.75 20.32
N ARG A 509 17.21 11.83 19.23
CA ARG A 509 16.82 11.22 17.95
C ARG A 509 16.83 9.68 18.02
N ASP A 510 17.61 9.12 18.94
CA ASP A 510 17.82 7.70 19.16
C ASP A 510 16.87 7.07 20.20
N ASP A 511 15.93 7.86 20.74
CA ASP A 511 14.81 7.36 21.56
C ASP A 511 14.14 6.12 20.92
N VAL A 512 13.85 5.13 21.76
CA VAL A 512 13.07 3.96 21.36
C VAL A 512 11.60 4.37 21.28
N LYS A 513 10.98 4.07 20.13
CA LYS A 513 9.60 4.47 19.82
C LYS A 513 8.73 3.26 19.52
N ALA A 514 7.48 3.29 19.96
CA ALA A 514 6.49 2.29 19.56
C ALA A 514 6.03 2.55 18.11
N LEU A 515 6.69 1.92 17.15
CA LEU A 515 6.45 2.13 15.71
C LEU A 515 5.04 1.71 15.24
N SER A 516 4.34 0.93 16.06
CA SER A 516 2.97 0.47 15.83
C SER A 516 1.88 1.50 16.21
N ALA A 517 2.24 2.66 16.78
CA ALA A 517 1.31 3.74 17.12
C ALA A 517 1.77 5.07 16.53
N GLY A 518 0.87 5.86 15.94
CA GLY A 518 1.18 7.12 15.25
C GLY A 518 1.92 6.92 13.92
N GLY A 519 2.47 8.01 13.38
CA GLY A 519 3.21 8.02 12.12
C GLY A 519 2.44 7.36 10.98
N HIS A 520 3.11 6.48 10.23
CA HIS A 520 2.48 5.71 9.14
C HIS A 520 1.86 4.39 9.61
N SER A 521 1.70 4.15 10.92
CA SER A 521 0.82 3.09 11.40
C SER A 521 -0.64 3.55 11.45
N TRP A 522 -0.84 4.86 11.62
CA TRP A 522 -2.12 5.53 11.88
C TRP A 522 -2.87 5.05 13.13
N ASN A 523 -2.32 4.12 13.90
CA ASN A 523 -2.98 3.61 15.10
C ASN A 523 -2.81 4.60 16.26
N LEU A 524 -3.87 4.84 17.02
CA LEU A 524 -3.77 5.61 18.27
C LEU A 524 -3.34 4.74 19.46
N VAL A 525 -3.53 3.42 19.35
CA VAL A 525 -3.06 2.43 20.32
C VAL A 525 -2.22 1.41 19.57
N GLY A 526 -0.98 1.25 19.99
CA GLY A 526 -0.06 0.23 19.48
C GLY A 526 0.42 -0.68 20.61
N GLU A 527 1.57 -1.30 20.41
CA GLU A 527 2.18 -2.22 21.37
C GLU A 527 3.68 -1.98 21.47
N PHE A 528 4.23 -2.20 22.66
CA PHE A 528 5.67 -2.34 22.87
C PHE A 528 5.91 -3.42 23.93
N GLU A 529 6.73 -4.42 23.58
CA GLU A 529 7.06 -5.55 24.47
C GLU A 529 5.83 -6.26 25.09
N GLY A 530 4.80 -6.53 24.28
CA GLY A 530 3.57 -7.20 24.76
C GLY A 530 2.60 -6.28 25.52
N LYS A 531 2.88 -4.99 25.64
CA LYS A 531 2.05 -4.03 26.40
C LYS A 531 1.43 -2.98 25.47
N PRO A 532 0.15 -2.60 25.69
CA PRO A 532 -0.48 -1.54 24.91
C PRO A 532 0.18 -0.19 25.18
N VAL A 533 0.33 0.62 24.13
CA VAL A 533 0.87 1.98 24.19
C VAL A 533 -0.09 2.94 23.50
N GLU A 534 -0.65 3.88 24.26
CA GLU A 534 -1.54 4.92 23.75
C GLU A 534 -0.75 6.16 23.29
N ASN A 535 -1.04 6.64 22.08
CA ASN A 535 -0.42 7.85 21.53
C ASN A 535 -1.14 9.13 21.99
N VAL A 536 -1.14 9.37 23.30
CA VAL A 536 -1.75 10.58 23.91
C VAL A 536 -1.01 11.88 23.56
N GLY A 537 0.21 11.78 22.99
CA GLY A 537 1.00 12.93 22.53
C GLY A 537 0.32 13.76 21.42
N ALA A 538 -0.63 13.16 20.70
CA ALA A 538 -1.51 13.87 19.76
C ALA A 538 -2.43 14.90 20.46
N CYS A 539 -2.80 14.63 21.71
CA CYS A 539 -3.84 15.35 22.43
C CYS A 539 -3.30 16.48 23.30
N THR A 540 -2.03 16.41 23.71
CA THR A 540 -1.43 17.28 24.74
C THR A 540 -1.42 18.77 24.39
N GLY A 541 -1.52 19.12 23.11
CA GLY A 541 -1.68 20.52 22.67
C GLY A 541 -2.96 21.19 23.15
N CYS A 542 -4.03 20.41 23.39
CA CYS A 542 -5.34 20.90 23.85
C CYS A 542 -5.75 20.30 25.21
N HIS A 543 -5.30 19.07 25.50
CA HIS A 543 -5.61 18.33 26.72
C HIS A 543 -4.37 18.20 27.61
N ALA A 544 -4.12 19.22 28.43
CA ALA A 544 -2.99 19.22 29.36
C ALA A 544 -3.11 18.08 30.39
N GLY A 545 -2.01 17.35 30.59
CA GLY A 545 -1.94 16.25 31.56
C GLY A 545 -2.69 14.98 31.16
N LEU A 546 -3.11 14.86 29.90
CA LEU A 546 -3.81 13.67 29.44
C LEU A 546 -2.88 12.45 29.43
N THR A 547 -3.29 11.38 30.12
CA THR A 547 -2.54 10.12 30.22
C THR A 547 -3.23 8.95 29.53
N THR A 548 -4.49 9.11 29.12
CA THR A 548 -5.26 8.11 28.37
C THR A 548 -6.19 8.74 27.34
N LEU A 549 -6.41 8.06 26.22
CA LEU A 549 -7.42 8.38 25.21
C LEU A 549 -8.85 8.28 25.78
N ASN A 550 -9.06 7.38 26.75
CA ASN A 550 -10.34 7.22 27.44
C ASN A 550 -10.51 8.24 28.57
N ARG A 551 -10.40 9.52 28.21
CA ARG A 551 -10.44 10.63 29.16
C ARG A 551 -11.79 10.71 29.87
N PRO A 552 -11.87 11.23 31.12
CA PRO A 552 -13.13 11.38 31.83
C PRO A 552 -14.20 12.11 31.01
N ALA A 553 -15.38 11.49 30.95
CA ALA A 553 -16.57 12.05 30.33
C ALA A 553 -17.12 13.23 31.15
N ARG A 554 -18.13 13.92 30.59
CA ARG A 554 -18.77 15.07 31.27
C ARG A 554 -20.07 14.68 31.97
N GLY A 555 -20.45 13.42 31.90
CA GLY A 555 -21.65 12.86 32.51
C GLY A 555 -21.71 11.38 32.20
N ASP A 556 -22.50 10.68 33.00
CA ASP A 556 -22.93 9.29 32.84
C ASP A 556 -23.90 9.27 31.65
N TYR A 557 -23.48 8.77 30.50
CA TYR A 557 -24.22 8.81 29.23
C TYR A 557 -24.98 7.52 28.93
N ASP A 558 -24.60 6.41 29.56
CA ASP A 558 -25.25 5.11 29.40
C ASP A 558 -26.21 4.77 30.55
N GLY A 559 -26.14 5.51 31.66
CA GLY A 559 -27.04 5.44 32.80
C GLY A 559 -26.69 4.37 33.82
N ASP A 560 -25.44 3.91 33.87
CA ASP A 560 -24.99 2.86 34.78
C ASP A 560 -24.74 3.35 36.22
N GLY A 561 -24.80 4.67 36.44
CA GLY A 561 -24.61 5.33 37.73
C GLY A 561 -23.18 5.80 37.99
N ALA A 562 -22.25 5.62 37.04
CA ALA A 562 -20.87 6.08 37.11
C ALA A 562 -20.56 7.09 35.99
N VAL A 563 -19.63 8.02 36.26
CA VAL A 563 -19.04 8.86 35.21
C VAL A 563 -17.66 8.30 34.92
N GLU A 564 -17.52 7.61 33.81
CA GLU A 564 -16.32 6.93 33.37
C GLU A 564 -15.53 7.76 32.32
N GLY A 565 -14.68 7.09 31.55
CA GLY A 565 -14.04 7.66 30.38
C GLY A 565 -14.99 7.68 29.17
N ILE A 566 -14.81 8.65 28.27
CA ILE A 566 -15.71 8.84 27.13
C ILE A 566 -15.88 7.61 26.21
N GLN A 567 -14.86 6.78 26.07
CA GLN A 567 -14.94 5.55 25.30
C GLN A 567 -15.74 4.47 26.03
N SER A 568 -15.62 4.39 27.37
CA SER A 568 -16.43 3.49 28.19
C SER A 568 -17.90 3.88 28.11
N GLU A 569 -18.22 5.15 28.33
CA GLU A 569 -19.59 5.69 28.24
C GLU A 569 -20.26 5.41 26.89
N VAL A 570 -19.53 5.58 25.78
CA VAL A 570 -20.08 5.30 24.45
C VAL A 570 -20.22 3.79 24.20
N GLU A 571 -19.32 2.96 24.73
CA GLU A 571 -19.44 1.50 24.66
C GLU A 571 -20.61 0.98 25.49
N GLY A 572 -20.79 1.49 26.70
CA GLY A 572 -21.93 1.20 27.55
C GLY A 572 -23.25 1.60 26.88
N LEU A 573 -23.30 2.79 26.28
CA LEU A 573 -24.47 3.25 25.54
C LEU A 573 -24.76 2.40 24.28
N LEU A 574 -23.71 1.93 23.59
CA LEU A 574 -23.86 0.94 22.53
C LEU A 574 -24.45 -0.36 23.07
N ASN A 575 -24.03 -0.84 24.24
CA ASN A 575 -24.56 -2.04 24.88
C ASN A 575 -26.03 -1.88 25.28
N VAL A 576 -26.39 -0.74 25.85
CA VAL A 576 -27.78 -0.40 26.21
C VAL A 576 -28.68 -0.39 24.96
N LEU A 577 -28.24 0.25 23.88
CA LEU A 577 -28.98 0.21 22.61
C LEU A 577 -28.99 -1.19 22.00
N ALA A 578 -27.88 -1.93 22.07
CA ALA A 578 -27.78 -3.28 21.54
C ALA A 578 -28.80 -4.22 22.18
N ALA A 579 -29.11 -4.06 23.47
CA ALA A 579 -30.11 -4.89 24.17
C ALA A 579 -31.51 -4.79 23.54
N GLU A 580 -31.85 -3.64 22.98
CA GLU A 580 -33.16 -3.34 22.38
C GLU A 580 -33.23 -3.66 20.88
N LEU A 581 -32.09 -3.91 20.24
CA LEU A 581 -31.99 -4.14 18.80
C LEU A 581 -32.26 -5.60 18.41
N PRO A 582 -32.80 -5.86 17.20
CA PRO A 582 -32.96 -7.22 16.67
C PRO A 582 -31.66 -8.01 16.69
N LYS A 583 -31.76 -9.30 17.01
CA LYS A 583 -30.61 -10.21 17.08
C LYS A 583 -30.58 -11.19 15.92
N ASP A 584 -29.38 -11.60 15.53
CA ASP A 584 -29.19 -12.75 14.65
C ASP A 584 -29.33 -14.07 15.41
N ALA A 585 -29.17 -15.20 14.70
CA ALA A 585 -29.29 -16.54 15.29
C ALA A 585 -28.19 -16.83 16.34
N GLN A 586 -27.11 -16.05 16.35
CA GLN A 586 -25.99 -16.16 17.29
C GLN A 586 -26.16 -15.22 18.49
N GLY A 587 -27.24 -14.43 18.53
CA GLY A 587 -27.51 -13.47 19.61
C GLY A 587 -26.78 -12.13 19.46
N ASN A 588 -26.08 -11.89 18.34
CA ASN A 588 -25.44 -10.60 18.08
C ASN A 588 -26.46 -9.61 17.51
N VAL A 589 -26.17 -8.32 17.62
CA VAL A 589 -26.97 -7.29 16.93
C VAL A 589 -27.00 -7.61 15.43
N LEU A 590 -28.20 -7.59 14.84
CA LEU A 590 -28.40 -7.94 13.44
C LEU A 590 -27.59 -7.01 12.53
N SER A 591 -26.64 -7.58 11.78
CA SER A 591 -25.77 -6.83 10.85
C SER A 591 -26.11 -7.08 9.38
N TYR A 592 -26.55 -8.30 9.05
CA TYR A 592 -26.95 -8.71 7.71
C TYR A 592 -27.69 -10.06 7.72
N PRO A 593 -28.67 -10.30 6.82
CA PRO A 593 -29.38 -9.30 6.02
C PRO A 593 -30.46 -8.59 6.86
N ILE A 594 -30.51 -7.27 6.76
CA ILE A 594 -31.53 -6.44 7.42
C ILE A 594 -32.69 -6.22 6.45
N ARG A 595 -33.86 -6.78 6.69
CA ARG A 595 -34.97 -6.84 5.72
C ARG A 595 -36.29 -6.40 6.34
N ALA A 596 -37.27 -6.08 5.50
CA ALA A 596 -38.61 -5.71 5.96
C ALA A 596 -39.37 -6.83 6.69
N ASP A 597 -39.00 -8.10 6.45
CA ASP A 597 -39.62 -9.28 7.07
C ASP A 597 -39.03 -9.64 8.44
N ASN A 598 -37.82 -9.16 8.76
CA ASN A 598 -37.15 -9.43 10.04
C ASN A 598 -36.91 -8.19 10.91
N THR A 599 -37.33 -7.00 10.45
CA THR A 599 -37.21 -5.75 11.20
C THR A 599 -38.38 -4.80 10.93
N THR A 600 -38.71 -3.96 11.92
CA THR A 600 -39.54 -2.77 11.71
C THR A 600 -38.72 -1.63 11.09
N GLU A 601 -39.39 -0.61 10.55
CA GLU A 601 -38.70 0.59 10.03
C GLU A 601 -37.84 1.28 11.10
N LEU A 602 -38.40 1.45 12.29
CA LEU A 602 -37.72 2.05 13.43
C LEU A 602 -36.48 1.24 13.85
N GLN A 603 -36.59 -0.09 13.87
CA GLN A 603 -35.45 -0.98 14.12
C GLN A 603 -34.37 -0.81 13.05
N ARG A 604 -34.72 -0.66 11.76
CA ARG A 604 -33.71 -0.41 10.72
C ARG A 604 -32.98 0.90 10.93
N MET A 605 -33.71 1.97 11.25
CA MET A 605 -33.12 3.29 11.53
C MET A 605 -32.16 3.22 12.72
N ALA A 606 -32.56 2.56 13.81
CA ALA A 606 -31.72 2.36 14.99
C ALA A 606 -30.50 1.45 14.70
N LEU A 607 -30.68 0.36 13.94
CA LEU A 607 -29.57 -0.50 13.47
C LEU A 607 -28.56 0.29 12.64
N TRP A 608 -29.03 1.18 11.76
CA TRP A 608 -28.12 2.02 10.96
C TRP A 608 -27.28 2.92 11.86
N ASN A 609 -27.88 3.62 12.81
CA ASN A 609 -27.17 4.49 13.73
C ASN A 609 -26.20 3.72 14.64
N TYR A 610 -26.62 2.56 15.16
CA TYR A 610 -25.76 1.66 15.91
C TYR A 610 -24.52 1.25 15.11
N TRP A 611 -24.71 0.77 13.87
CA TRP A 611 -23.59 0.36 13.03
C TRP A 611 -22.76 1.55 12.51
N LEU A 612 -23.33 2.75 12.38
CA LEU A 612 -22.58 3.97 12.05
C LEU A 612 -21.55 4.27 13.14
N ILE A 613 -21.98 4.30 14.41
CA ILE A 613 -21.10 4.61 15.55
C ILE A 613 -20.17 3.44 15.88
N THR A 614 -20.64 2.19 15.73
CA THR A 614 -19.79 1.00 15.93
C THR A 614 -18.67 0.96 14.88
N ASN A 615 -18.99 1.19 13.61
CA ASN A 615 -18.02 1.12 12.52
C ASN A 615 -17.07 2.33 12.46
N ASP A 616 -17.43 3.45 13.07
CA ASP A 616 -16.51 4.57 13.28
C ASP A 616 -15.27 4.13 14.08
N GLY A 617 -15.46 3.27 15.08
CA GLY A 617 -14.37 2.62 15.81
C GLY A 617 -13.59 3.52 16.78
N SER A 618 -13.87 4.83 16.82
CA SER A 618 -13.21 5.75 17.76
C SER A 618 -13.78 5.68 19.18
N ARG A 619 -14.94 5.02 19.35
CA ARG A 619 -15.73 4.99 20.61
C ARG A 619 -16.02 6.41 21.09
N GLY A 620 -16.44 7.28 20.16
CA GLY A 620 -16.83 8.66 20.44
C GLY A 620 -15.69 9.68 20.48
N VAL A 621 -14.42 9.29 20.35
CA VAL A 621 -13.31 10.26 20.33
C VAL A 621 -13.38 11.17 19.10
N HIS A 622 -13.79 10.68 17.93
CA HIS A 622 -13.94 11.52 16.74
C HIS A 622 -14.97 12.64 16.98
N ASN A 623 -16.11 12.32 17.57
CA ASN A 623 -17.13 13.31 17.91
C ASN A 623 -18.08 12.83 19.02
N ALA A 624 -17.69 13.11 20.26
CA ALA A 624 -18.41 12.64 21.45
C ALA A 624 -19.84 13.18 21.54
N GLY A 625 -20.04 14.45 21.16
CA GLY A 625 -21.36 15.07 21.15
C GLY A 625 -22.29 14.34 20.19
N PHE A 626 -21.85 14.19 18.95
CA PHE A 626 -22.62 13.54 17.90
C PHE A 626 -22.92 12.07 18.23
N ALA A 627 -21.90 11.29 18.62
CA ALA A 627 -22.05 9.86 18.91
C ALA A 627 -23.07 9.60 20.04
N VAL A 628 -22.96 10.33 21.15
CA VAL A 628 -23.88 10.17 22.29
C VAL A 628 -25.31 10.53 21.90
N GLN A 629 -25.54 11.67 21.23
CA GLN A 629 -26.88 12.07 20.80
C GLN A 629 -27.51 11.08 19.79
N VAL A 630 -26.71 10.57 18.84
CA VAL A 630 -27.18 9.59 17.85
C VAL A 630 -27.67 8.33 18.54
N LEU A 631 -26.91 7.81 19.52
CA LEU A 631 -27.24 6.59 20.24
C LEU A 631 -28.41 6.79 21.22
N GLN A 632 -28.38 7.84 22.06
CA GLN A 632 -29.46 8.15 22.99
C GLN A 632 -30.78 8.39 22.26
N ARG A 633 -30.77 9.12 21.15
CA ARG A 633 -31.98 9.33 20.33
C ARG A 633 -32.46 8.03 19.71
N SER A 634 -31.56 7.18 19.22
CA SER A 634 -31.94 5.87 18.67
C SER A 634 -32.62 5.00 19.73
N TYR A 635 -32.09 4.99 20.96
CA TYR A 635 -32.70 4.28 22.09
C TYR A 635 -34.06 4.87 22.44
N GLN A 636 -34.14 6.20 22.56
CA GLN A 636 -35.38 6.88 22.94
C GLN A 636 -36.51 6.63 21.96
N GLU A 637 -36.22 6.72 20.66
CA GLU A 637 -37.24 6.50 19.65
C GLU A 637 -37.62 5.02 19.57
N LEU A 638 -36.66 4.10 19.73
CA LEU A 638 -36.92 2.65 19.70
C LEU A 638 -37.76 2.16 20.89
N THR A 639 -37.51 2.67 22.10
CA THR A 639 -38.14 2.21 23.35
C THR A 639 -39.30 3.08 23.82
N GLY A 640 -39.40 4.31 23.33
CA GLY A 640 -40.34 5.33 23.81
C GLY A 640 -39.88 6.06 25.08
N HIS A 641 -38.70 5.76 25.62
CA HIS A 641 -38.19 6.34 26.86
C HIS A 641 -36.72 6.76 26.71
N PRO A 642 -36.29 7.87 27.34
CA PRO A 642 -34.87 8.21 27.38
C PRO A 642 -34.07 7.07 28.04
N VAL A 643 -32.77 7.01 27.76
CA VAL A 643 -31.86 6.05 28.42
C VAL A 643 -31.99 6.24 29.94
N PRO A 644 -32.42 5.21 30.69
CA PRO A 644 -32.69 5.34 32.12
C PRO A 644 -31.43 5.76 32.88
N GLY A 645 -31.53 6.72 33.79
CA GLY A 645 -30.39 7.17 34.61
C GLY A 645 -29.37 8.05 33.89
N ALA A 646 -29.33 8.04 32.56
CA ALA A 646 -28.34 8.76 31.78
C ALA A 646 -28.55 10.29 31.79
N THR A 647 -27.42 10.97 31.72
CA THR A 647 -27.29 12.37 31.33
C THR A 647 -27.61 12.49 29.84
N ILE A 648 -28.79 13.02 29.52
CA ILE A 648 -29.21 13.21 28.13
C ILE A 648 -28.49 14.41 27.50
N ARG A 649 -28.08 14.23 26.25
CA ARG A 649 -27.34 15.23 25.48
C ARG A 649 -28.11 15.75 24.27
#